data_AF-A0A7C1JIZ9-F1
#
_entry.id   AF-A0A7C1JIZ9-F1
#
_cell.length_a   1.000
_cell.length_b   1.000
_cell.length_c   1.000
_cell.angle_alpha   90.00
_cell.angle_beta   90.00
_cell.angle_gamma   90.00
#
_symmetry.space_group_name_H-M   'P 1'
#
loop_
_entity.id
_entity.type
_entity.pdbx_description
1 polymer ?
#
loop_
_entity_poly.entity_id
_entity_poly.type
_entity_poly.pdbx_seq_one_letter_code
_entity_poly.pdbx_strand_id
1 'polypeptide(L)'
;MPTPYDNKIILVNFRGFTTPGRSPAETAQIIRQKTPNVAGIMLKTTNGILWQGEIAGDNDPKAIKGPQSIRQWVEAFSAQNLDVHVWGVPRARRQPGQTQSFELQAEADKLIQSVQPGVKSLVLDVEIGDFYWLGTPDEARRLMEMVRAGLPAGTHIGLCIDGRRNRDFRWWVDPWIPFIDSIQPMIYPILFGRWQSIEKHIEESFNNLRGYNKPLIPMLQAFGEAGVRPTPAEIMEQGNAAFARGAAGITFFRLGQDLWGVDRKPHMGDPEYTGISAITLPQPVQPAAPALPTYTWQDVINAAVAVAARTNNRWQDWLEISGFMGVFANNLRNQQYTGPAISAWPIAQDIRTQILDLLKLDSVTLARTTADIQSEAERRKREADAAERLARGSIIGIHGAPGCAAPPENMWDTWIKLLKDMQVRWYKQCDWGDRRDDAIFRWAKRLKDEGIEPIIRYYVQGMFPKSLPDIAFDKMRDYALAGITWTEIGNEPNLTVEWESAFHPNFSVMNAAIYKPVAAVWVKDAQRAISVGAKPAFYATAPTDWKGQSNPFFSGVLMTRNIINELAQNFRQQTLDIFARGGWIATHSATFEQPVDFNPFQTVGATWEMTLRSYEIPLAEFKRAFGAALNVDNIPVISTEGGVYTKDSSSMFGHERLKSHEEHAQKVVEMFRYLDRTKRLKAMCPWCISVGNLIGHFDAQFAEDGWIKEVNGQLAPLPVYEAMRQLRFDQQQEEAAVTPTPPQPPQAPASRVRLDVVWHSQNDPNTAKTHLADCGPTCLAMIFNTGKVPAQRVTVDSLYANSPTLRNKSFTAFTTLAEMETISRENGVQLKGETLTAQTALDKLKGYVREGILTIALVNYAKWIDIAKPGFDYRDSHFVVVTGFDEKNIFVHDPIFPPQGERGKYFVWTNEKFMEAWGSLNLLPGRGPNFYLMVSNKKASPLP
;
A
#
# COMPACT_ATOMS: atom_id res chain seq x y z
N MET A 1 -27.92 18.72 -17.27
CA MET A 1 -28.20 18.51 -18.70
C MET A 1 -29.62 18.00 -18.82
N PRO A 2 -30.41 18.42 -19.83
CA PRO A 2 -31.71 17.82 -20.10
C PRO A 2 -31.56 16.34 -20.45
N THR A 3 -32.54 15.51 -20.09
CA THR A 3 -32.58 14.08 -20.41
C THR A 3 -33.93 13.70 -21.01
N PRO A 4 -34.03 12.59 -21.77
CA PRO A 4 -35.32 12.12 -22.26
C PRO A 4 -36.23 11.59 -21.13
N TYR A 5 -35.75 11.57 -19.88
CA TYR A 5 -36.46 11.12 -18.67
C TYR A 5 -36.96 12.26 -17.79
N ASP A 6 -36.68 13.53 -18.13
CA ASP A 6 -36.96 14.68 -17.26
C ASP A 6 -38.45 14.75 -16.87
N ASN A 7 -38.71 14.61 -15.57
CA ASN A 7 -40.03 14.57 -14.93
C ASN A 7 -40.95 13.43 -15.43
N LYS A 8 -40.38 12.29 -15.85
CA LYS A 8 -41.12 11.12 -16.38
C LYS A 8 -41.01 9.87 -15.51
N ILE A 9 -42.02 9.01 -15.67
CA ILE A 9 -42.05 7.63 -15.17
C ILE A 9 -42.02 6.68 -16.38
N ILE A 10 -41.11 5.71 -16.38
CA ILE A 10 -40.93 4.70 -17.44
C ILE A 10 -41.07 3.29 -16.85
N LEU A 11 -41.79 2.38 -17.50
CA LEU A 11 -41.92 0.98 -17.04
C LEU A 11 -40.91 0.07 -17.75
N VAL A 12 -40.26 -0.85 -17.02
CA VAL A 12 -39.22 -1.72 -17.59
C VAL A 12 -39.79 -3.09 -17.98
N ASN A 13 -39.73 -3.41 -19.26
CA ASN A 13 -40.16 -4.65 -19.89
C ASN A 13 -39.00 -5.65 -20.01
N PHE A 14 -39.15 -6.84 -19.42
CA PHE A 14 -38.12 -7.88 -19.41
C PHE A 14 -38.30 -8.96 -20.49
N ARG A 15 -39.52 -9.50 -20.65
CA ARG A 15 -39.84 -10.62 -21.56
C ARG A 15 -41.26 -10.50 -22.13
N GLY A 16 -41.47 -10.97 -23.34
CA GLY A 16 -42.74 -10.93 -24.06
C GLY A 16 -43.84 -11.71 -23.33
N PHE A 17 -43.60 -12.99 -23.00
CA PHE A 17 -44.61 -13.82 -22.34
C PHE A 17 -45.02 -13.33 -20.93
N THR A 18 -44.19 -12.53 -20.25
CA THR A 18 -44.54 -11.96 -18.95
C THR A 18 -45.36 -10.69 -19.05
N THR A 19 -45.26 -9.96 -20.15
CA THR A 19 -45.79 -8.61 -20.33
C THR A 19 -47.30 -8.60 -20.62
N PRO A 20 -48.07 -7.60 -20.16
CA PRO A 20 -49.52 -7.59 -20.32
C PRO A 20 -49.96 -7.40 -21.78
N GLY A 21 -51.17 -7.88 -22.08
CA GLY A 21 -51.74 -7.86 -23.43
C GLY A 21 -51.16 -8.90 -24.39
N ARG A 22 -51.78 -9.04 -25.56
CA ARG A 22 -51.43 -10.00 -26.61
C ARG A 22 -50.48 -9.42 -27.67
N SER A 23 -50.28 -8.10 -27.66
CA SER A 23 -49.45 -7.37 -28.62
C SER A 23 -48.83 -6.11 -27.99
N PRO A 24 -47.79 -5.50 -28.61
CA PRO A 24 -47.25 -4.21 -28.17
C PRO A 24 -48.30 -3.09 -28.12
N ALA A 25 -49.26 -3.08 -29.07
CA ALA A 25 -50.34 -2.10 -29.11
C ALA A 25 -51.30 -2.24 -27.92
N GLU A 26 -51.69 -3.47 -27.58
CA GLU A 26 -52.51 -3.74 -26.39
C GLU A 26 -51.75 -3.41 -25.10
N THR A 27 -50.44 -3.67 -25.05
CA THR A 27 -49.58 -3.25 -23.91
C THR A 27 -49.63 -1.74 -23.73
N ALA A 28 -49.48 -0.97 -24.82
CA ALA A 28 -49.51 0.50 -24.79
C ALA A 28 -50.85 1.04 -24.29
N GLN A 29 -51.97 0.44 -24.74
CA GLN A 29 -53.32 0.77 -24.28
C GLN A 29 -53.49 0.48 -22.78
N ILE A 30 -53.05 -0.69 -22.29
CA ILE A 30 -53.13 -1.06 -20.87
C ILE A 30 -52.33 -0.08 -20.00
N ILE A 31 -51.10 0.25 -20.39
CA ILE A 31 -50.27 1.23 -19.67
C ILE A 31 -50.95 2.62 -19.66
N ARG A 32 -51.47 3.08 -20.79
CA ARG A 32 -52.14 4.40 -20.86
C ARG A 32 -53.43 4.43 -20.03
N GLN A 33 -54.17 3.33 -19.98
CA GLN A 33 -55.41 3.21 -19.19
C GLN A 33 -55.15 3.12 -17.68
N LYS A 34 -54.21 2.27 -17.25
CA LYS A 34 -53.98 1.98 -15.82
C LYS A 34 -53.00 2.92 -15.14
N THR A 35 -52.08 3.53 -15.90
CA THR A 35 -51.05 4.46 -15.40
C THR A 35 -50.95 5.69 -16.30
N PRO A 36 -51.91 6.64 -16.25
CA PRO A 36 -51.94 7.78 -17.17
C PRO A 36 -50.73 8.73 -17.04
N ASN A 37 -50.07 8.75 -15.87
CA ASN A 37 -48.83 9.50 -15.60
C ASN A 37 -47.54 8.83 -16.12
N VAL A 38 -47.60 7.60 -16.62
CA VAL A 38 -46.47 6.95 -17.29
C VAL A 38 -46.27 7.56 -18.67
N ALA A 39 -45.01 7.86 -18.97
CA ALA A 39 -44.59 8.53 -20.20
C ALA A 39 -43.95 7.58 -21.22
N GLY A 40 -43.63 6.33 -20.86
CA GLY A 40 -42.97 5.41 -21.78
C GLY A 40 -42.62 4.04 -21.21
N ILE A 41 -41.91 3.26 -22.02
CA ILE A 41 -41.43 1.91 -21.70
C ILE A 41 -39.93 1.77 -22.01
N MET A 42 -39.25 0.93 -21.24
CA MET A 42 -37.87 0.51 -21.47
C MET A 42 -37.84 -0.97 -21.81
N LEU A 43 -37.41 -1.32 -23.01
CA LEU A 43 -37.40 -2.70 -23.51
C LEU A 43 -36.02 -3.33 -23.24
N LYS A 44 -35.94 -4.46 -22.53
CA LYS A 44 -34.71 -5.27 -22.53
C LYS A 44 -34.54 -5.88 -23.92
N THR A 45 -33.50 -5.46 -24.64
CA THR A 45 -33.26 -5.82 -26.04
C THR A 45 -32.19 -6.89 -26.20
N THR A 46 -31.06 -6.79 -25.48
CA THR A 46 -29.88 -7.65 -25.70
C THR A 46 -29.31 -8.23 -24.41
N ASN A 47 -28.65 -9.38 -24.52
CA ASN A 47 -27.77 -9.95 -23.49
C ASN A 47 -26.52 -10.51 -24.15
N GLY A 48 -25.43 -9.74 -24.10
CA GLY A 48 -24.28 -9.92 -24.98
C GLY A 48 -24.71 -9.89 -26.44
N ILE A 49 -24.26 -10.88 -27.20
CA ILE A 49 -24.53 -11.03 -28.64
C ILE A 49 -25.95 -11.51 -28.99
N LEU A 50 -26.79 -11.87 -28.02
CA LEU A 50 -28.13 -12.44 -28.23
C LEU A 50 -29.25 -11.40 -28.06
N TRP A 51 -30.34 -11.55 -28.81
CA TRP A 51 -31.58 -10.83 -28.56
C TRP A 51 -32.34 -11.43 -27.36
N GLN A 52 -32.98 -10.60 -26.55
CA GLN A 52 -33.64 -11.04 -25.32
C GLN A 52 -34.74 -12.09 -25.54
N GLY A 53 -35.41 -12.08 -26.70
CA GLY A 53 -36.42 -13.08 -27.07
C GLY A 53 -35.85 -14.45 -27.50
N GLU A 54 -34.57 -14.53 -27.85
CA GLU A 54 -33.90 -15.81 -28.15
C GLU A 54 -33.58 -16.57 -26.85
N ILE A 55 -33.42 -15.85 -25.75
CA ILE A 55 -33.05 -16.38 -24.44
C ILE A 55 -34.26 -17.10 -23.82
N ALA A 56 -34.09 -18.40 -23.56
CA ALA A 56 -35.13 -19.30 -23.07
C ALA A 56 -36.35 -19.45 -24.01
N GLY A 57 -36.22 -19.13 -25.31
CA GLY A 57 -37.21 -19.45 -26.34
C GLY A 57 -38.52 -18.66 -26.23
N ASP A 58 -38.46 -17.37 -25.92
CA ASP A 58 -39.64 -16.51 -25.80
C ASP A 58 -40.32 -16.30 -27.16
N ASN A 59 -41.37 -17.08 -27.41
CA ASN A 59 -42.11 -17.09 -28.65
C ASN A 59 -43.33 -16.16 -28.67
N ASP A 60 -43.54 -15.36 -27.62
CA ASP A 60 -44.62 -14.38 -27.58
C ASP A 60 -44.44 -13.28 -28.66
N PRO A 61 -45.51 -12.80 -29.32
CA PRO A 61 -45.45 -11.70 -30.29
C PRO A 61 -44.81 -10.40 -29.77
N LYS A 62 -44.74 -10.22 -28.45
CA LYS A 62 -44.14 -9.07 -27.77
C LYS A 62 -42.63 -9.22 -27.53
N ALA A 63 -42.05 -10.41 -27.77
CA ALA A 63 -40.65 -10.69 -27.51
C ALA A 63 -39.70 -9.92 -28.45
N ILE A 64 -38.59 -9.40 -27.91
CA ILE A 64 -37.58 -8.71 -28.72
C ILE A 64 -36.67 -9.72 -29.42
N LYS A 65 -36.89 -9.93 -30.72
CA LYS A 65 -36.11 -10.83 -31.59
C LYS A 65 -35.25 -10.08 -32.62
N GLY A 66 -35.22 -8.74 -32.54
CA GLY A 66 -34.37 -7.88 -33.36
C GLY A 66 -35.04 -6.57 -33.81
N PRO A 67 -34.43 -5.83 -34.75
CA PRO A 67 -34.83 -4.47 -35.11
C PRO A 67 -36.30 -4.31 -35.48
N GLN A 68 -36.89 -5.28 -36.19
CA GLN A 68 -38.30 -5.23 -36.57
C GLN A 68 -39.25 -5.30 -35.37
N SER A 69 -38.94 -6.13 -34.36
CA SER A 69 -39.75 -6.18 -33.13
C SER A 69 -39.67 -4.86 -32.35
N ILE A 70 -38.49 -4.23 -32.32
CA ILE A 70 -38.32 -2.91 -31.68
C ILE A 70 -39.13 -1.83 -32.41
N ARG A 71 -39.16 -1.84 -33.76
CA ARG A 71 -40.01 -0.92 -34.54
C ARG A 71 -41.50 -1.09 -34.24
N GLN A 72 -42.00 -2.33 -34.15
CA GLN A 72 -43.39 -2.60 -33.77
C GLN A 72 -43.75 -2.03 -32.39
N TRP A 73 -42.83 -2.10 -31.43
CA TRP A 73 -42.98 -1.44 -30.12
C TRP A 73 -42.98 0.09 -30.23
N VAL A 74 -42.05 0.68 -31.00
CA VAL A 74 -42.00 2.13 -31.24
C VAL A 74 -43.28 2.65 -31.89
N GLU A 75 -43.79 1.98 -32.92
CA GLU A 75 -45.03 2.33 -33.63
C GLU A 75 -46.23 2.28 -32.69
N ALA A 76 -46.38 1.18 -31.93
CA ALA A 76 -47.45 0.98 -30.96
C ALA A 76 -47.45 2.03 -29.83
N PHE A 77 -46.28 2.38 -29.31
CA PHE A 77 -46.15 3.33 -28.20
C PHE A 77 -46.28 4.79 -28.65
N SER A 78 -45.73 5.13 -29.82
CA SER A 78 -45.91 6.45 -30.44
C SER A 78 -47.38 6.75 -30.72
N ALA A 79 -48.16 5.74 -31.14
CA ALA A 79 -49.62 5.86 -31.33
C ALA A 79 -50.40 6.14 -30.04
N GLN A 80 -49.79 5.99 -28.86
CA GLN A 80 -50.34 6.32 -27.54
C GLN A 80 -49.62 7.50 -26.87
N ASN A 81 -48.78 8.23 -27.62
CA ASN A 81 -47.87 9.28 -27.11
C ASN A 81 -47.00 8.80 -25.92
N LEU A 82 -46.43 7.60 -26.05
CA LEU A 82 -45.50 7.00 -25.10
C LEU A 82 -44.11 6.87 -25.75
N ASP A 83 -43.08 7.19 -24.97
CA ASP A 83 -41.68 7.03 -25.36
C ASP A 83 -41.21 5.57 -25.29
N VAL A 84 -40.24 5.20 -26.13
CA VAL A 84 -39.57 3.90 -26.08
C VAL A 84 -38.08 4.09 -25.84
N HIS A 85 -37.57 3.39 -24.83
CA HIS A 85 -36.16 3.29 -24.47
C HIS A 85 -35.70 1.84 -24.63
N VAL A 86 -34.41 1.59 -24.81
CA VAL A 86 -33.86 0.22 -24.94
C VAL A 86 -32.79 -0.04 -23.89
N TRP A 87 -32.70 -1.28 -23.41
CA TRP A 87 -31.86 -1.74 -22.31
C TRP A 87 -31.09 -3.00 -22.73
N GLY A 88 -29.76 -2.91 -22.77
CA GLY A 88 -28.89 -4.01 -23.17
C GLY A 88 -27.92 -4.41 -22.05
N VAL A 89 -27.63 -5.71 -21.93
CA VAL A 89 -26.65 -6.24 -20.97
C VAL A 89 -25.33 -6.52 -21.69
N PRO A 90 -24.31 -5.64 -21.62
CA PRO A 90 -22.98 -5.99 -22.08
C PRO A 90 -22.36 -7.11 -21.21
N ARG A 91 -21.52 -7.94 -21.82
CA ARG A 91 -21.01 -9.20 -21.24
C ARG A 91 -19.51 -9.32 -21.30
N ALA A 92 -18.89 -9.00 -22.44
CA ALA A 92 -17.47 -9.20 -22.73
C ALA A 92 -16.95 -10.60 -22.33
N ARG A 93 -17.57 -11.67 -22.85
CA ARG A 93 -17.15 -13.04 -22.54
C ARG A 93 -15.76 -13.34 -23.07
N ARG A 94 -14.99 -14.14 -22.32
CA ARG A 94 -13.67 -14.66 -22.72
C ARG A 94 -13.70 -16.18 -22.76
N GLN A 95 -12.90 -16.79 -23.63
CA GLN A 95 -12.57 -18.21 -23.50
C GLN A 95 -11.49 -18.41 -22.43
N PRO A 96 -11.41 -19.58 -21.77
CA PRO A 96 -10.33 -19.89 -20.84
C PRO A 96 -8.95 -19.66 -21.49
N GLY A 97 -8.07 -18.92 -20.81
CA GLY A 97 -6.73 -18.58 -21.30
C GLY A 97 -6.65 -17.34 -22.21
N GLN A 98 -7.76 -16.70 -22.59
CA GLN A 98 -7.73 -15.44 -23.36
C GLN A 98 -7.68 -14.21 -22.46
N THR A 99 -6.83 -13.24 -22.81
CA THR A 99 -6.67 -11.96 -22.11
C THR A 99 -7.63 -10.87 -22.58
N GLN A 100 -8.35 -11.09 -23.69
CA GLN A 100 -9.34 -10.17 -24.25
C GLN A 100 -10.61 -10.94 -24.65
N SER A 101 -11.75 -10.26 -24.63
CA SER A 101 -13.04 -10.76 -25.09
C SER A 101 -13.10 -10.80 -26.62
N PHE A 102 -13.61 -11.92 -27.14
CA PHE A 102 -13.83 -12.12 -28.58
C PHE A 102 -15.21 -11.63 -29.05
N GLU A 103 -16.09 -11.23 -28.13
CA GLU A 103 -17.48 -10.84 -28.43
C GLU A 103 -17.69 -9.32 -28.56
N LEU A 104 -16.71 -8.48 -28.18
CA LEU A 104 -16.89 -7.02 -28.03
C LEU A 104 -17.47 -6.29 -29.26
N GLN A 105 -17.01 -6.63 -30.47
CA GLN A 105 -17.55 -6.04 -31.70
C GLN A 105 -19.01 -6.46 -31.92
N ALA A 106 -19.32 -7.75 -31.77
CA ALA A 106 -20.67 -8.27 -31.96
C ALA A 106 -21.65 -7.73 -30.89
N GLU A 107 -21.18 -7.48 -29.67
CA GLU A 107 -21.95 -6.78 -28.64
C GLU A 107 -22.21 -5.31 -29.02
N ALA A 108 -21.20 -4.59 -29.51
CA ALA A 108 -21.37 -3.22 -29.99
C ALA A 108 -22.41 -3.17 -31.11
N ASP A 109 -22.29 -4.04 -32.12
CA ASP A 109 -23.21 -4.14 -33.25
C ASP A 109 -24.65 -4.40 -32.79
N LYS A 110 -24.85 -5.25 -31.78
CA LYS A 110 -26.19 -5.53 -31.21
C LYS A 110 -26.76 -4.34 -30.44
N LEU A 111 -25.94 -3.65 -29.65
CA LEU A 111 -26.35 -2.43 -28.95
C LEU A 111 -26.75 -1.33 -29.95
N ILE A 112 -25.95 -1.12 -31.00
CA ILE A 112 -26.24 -0.18 -32.10
C ILE A 112 -27.55 -0.57 -32.82
N GLN A 113 -27.70 -1.84 -33.22
CA GLN A 113 -28.92 -2.34 -33.88
C GLN A 113 -30.18 -2.19 -33.01
N SER A 114 -30.04 -2.13 -31.68
CA SER A 114 -31.19 -1.93 -30.79
C SER A 114 -31.76 -0.51 -30.82
N VAL A 115 -30.97 0.51 -31.19
CA VAL A 115 -31.42 1.91 -31.25
C VAL A 115 -32.05 2.20 -32.61
N GLN A 116 -33.32 1.82 -32.74
CA GLN A 116 -34.13 2.07 -33.93
C GLN A 116 -34.66 3.52 -33.98
N PRO A 117 -35.02 4.05 -35.16
CA PRO A 117 -35.70 5.35 -35.26
C PRO A 117 -36.92 5.42 -34.33
N GLY A 118 -37.01 6.50 -33.55
CA GLY A 118 -38.03 6.71 -32.52
C GLY A 118 -37.65 6.27 -31.10
N VAL A 119 -36.63 5.43 -30.93
CA VAL A 119 -36.04 5.12 -29.61
C VAL A 119 -35.38 6.37 -29.02
N LYS A 120 -35.62 6.65 -27.73
CA LYS A 120 -35.16 7.87 -27.04
C LYS A 120 -33.80 7.74 -26.34
N SER A 121 -33.43 6.53 -25.91
CA SER A 121 -32.14 6.27 -25.28
C SER A 121 -31.78 4.79 -25.27
N LEU A 122 -30.47 4.52 -25.15
CA LEU A 122 -29.89 3.23 -24.78
C LEU A 122 -29.54 3.22 -23.29
N VAL A 123 -29.76 2.13 -22.59
CA VAL A 123 -29.31 1.91 -21.20
C VAL A 123 -28.48 0.63 -21.12
N LEU A 124 -27.35 0.68 -20.44
CA LEU A 124 -26.39 -0.42 -20.33
C LEU A 124 -26.41 -1.03 -18.93
N ASP A 125 -26.64 -2.33 -18.85
CA ASP A 125 -26.76 -3.11 -17.60
C ASP A 125 -25.40 -3.65 -17.17
N VAL A 126 -24.75 -3.01 -16.19
CA VAL A 126 -23.40 -3.38 -15.75
C VAL A 126 -23.45 -3.90 -14.31
N GLU A 127 -23.95 -5.12 -14.17
CA GLU A 127 -23.95 -5.86 -12.90
C GLU A 127 -22.78 -6.85 -12.79
N ILE A 128 -22.74 -7.62 -11.70
CA ILE A 128 -21.70 -8.59 -11.38
C ILE A 128 -22.25 -10.02 -11.39
N GLY A 129 -21.43 -10.94 -11.90
CA GLY A 129 -21.65 -12.38 -11.87
C GLY A 129 -21.50 -12.99 -13.26
N ASP A 130 -21.56 -14.31 -13.33
CA ASP A 130 -21.35 -15.09 -14.56
C ASP A 130 -22.40 -14.82 -15.66
N PHE A 131 -23.41 -14.00 -15.35
CA PHE A 131 -24.46 -13.55 -16.27
C PHE A 131 -24.35 -12.09 -16.74
N TYR A 132 -23.30 -11.38 -16.33
CA TYR A 132 -23.11 -9.93 -16.57
C TYR A 132 -21.69 -9.58 -17.09
N TRP A 133 -21.22 -8.36 -16.85
CA TRP A 133 -19.97 -7.85 -17.41
C TRP A 133 -18.74 -8.55 -16.82
N LEU A 134 -17.95 -9.17 -17.70
CA LEU A 134 -16.71 -9.88 -17.37
C LEU A 134 -15.45 -9.13 -17.88
N GLY A 135 -15.65 -8.02 -18.59
CA GLY A 135 -14.60 -7.24 -19.25
C GLY A 135 -13.74 -6.40 -18.30
N THR A 136 -12.60 -5.92 -18.80
CA THR A 136 -11.74 -4.94 -18.12
C THR A 136 -12.21 -3.50 -18.37
N PRO A 137 -11.72 -2.50 -17.59
CA PRO A 137 -11.91 -1.08 -17.88
C PRO A 137 -11.57 -0.65 -19.30
N ASP A 138 -10.53 -1.23 -19.91
CA ASP A 138 -10.13 -0.89 -21.28
C ASP A 138 -11.07 -1.52 -22.32
N GLU A 139 -11.61 -2.71 -22.04
CA GLU A 139 -12.64 -3.32 -22.87
C GLU A 139 -13.97 -2.57 -22.78
N ALA A 140 -14.31 -1.99 -21.62
CA ALA A 140 -15.47 -1.12 -21.44
C ALA A 140 -15.32 0.17 -22.28
N ARG A 141 -14.14 0.81 -22.23
CA ARG A 141 -13.82 1.99 -23.07
C ARG A 141 -13.95 1.66 -24.56
N ARG A 142 -13.31 0.59 -25.03
CA ARG A 142 -13.38 0.16 -26.44
C ARG A 142 -14.81 -0.15 -26.88
N LEU A 143 -15.59 -0.85 -26.06
CA LEU A 143 -17.01 -1.10 -26.33
C LEU A 143 -17.78 0.21 -26.50
N MET A 144 -17.57 1.16 -25.58
CA MET A 144 -18.25 2.45 -25.62
C MET A 144 -17.79 3.35 -26.78
N GLU A 145 -16.54 3.29 -27.19
CA GLU A 145 -16.01 3.96 -28.39
C GLU A 145 -16.71 3.43 -29.64
N MET A 146 -16.81 2.10 -29.80
CA MET A 146 -17.54 1.47 -30.92
C MET A 146 -19.04 1.83 -30.91
N VAL A 147 -19.69 1.73 -29.76
CA VAL A 147 -21.12 2.07 -29.60
C VAL A 147 -21.36 3.55 -29.89
N ARG A 148 -20.53 4.47 -29.39
CA ARG A 148 -20.67 5.92 -29.66
C ARG A 148 -20.37 6.26 -31.13
N ALA A 149 -19.46 5.54 -31.79
CA ALA A 149 -19.19 5.74 -33.22
C ALA A 149 -20.33 5.23 -34.13
N GLY A 150 -21.01 4.15 -33.74
CA GLY A 150 -22.11 3.56 -34.51
C GLY A 150 -23.50 4.15 -34.26
N LEU A 151 -23.69 4.90 -33.17
CA LEU A 151 -24.96 5.55 -32.84
C LEU A 151 -25.07 6.98 -33.40
N PRO A 152 -26.30 7.47 -33.69
CA PRO A 152 -26.50 8.87 -34.05
C PRO A 152 -25.95 9.84 -32.98
N ALA A 153 -25.32 10.93 -33.42
CA ALA A 153 -24.80 11.96 -32.55
C ALA A 153 -25.92 12.52 -31.63
N GLY A 154 -25.63 12.66 -30.34
CA GLY A 154 -26.62 13.09 -29.33
C GLY A 154 -27.58 12.00 -28.84
N THR A 155 -27.43 10.73 -29.26
CA THR A 155 -28.16 9.61 -28.64
C THR A 155 -27.86 9.55 -27.15
N HIS A 156 -28.90 9.61 -26.31
CA HIS A 156 -28.74 9.53 -24.85
C HIS A 156 -28.37 8.10 -24.42
N ILE A 157 -27.30 7.95 -23.63
CA ILE A 157 -26.88 6.67 -23.04
C ILE A 157 -26.94 6.72 -21.51
N GLY A 158 -27.65 5.78 -20.90
CA GLY A 158 -27.68 5.56 -19.45
C GLY A 158 -26.83 4.37 -19.02
N LEU A 159 -26.32 4.40 -17.78
CA LEU A 159 -25.65 3.27 -17.13
C LEU A 159 -26.50 2.76 -15.95
N CYS A 160 -26.90 1.50 -15.97
CA CYS A 160 -27.65 0.81 -14.92
C CYS A 160 -26.71 -0.05 -14.06
N ILE A 161 -26.73 0.16 -12.74
CA ILE A 161 -25.79 -0.42 -11.75
C ILE A 161 -26.44 -0.57 -10.36
N ASP A 162 -25.88 -1.40 -9.47
CA ASP A 162 -26.24 -1.42 -8.05
C ASP A 162 -25.78 -0.12 -7.34
N GLY A 163 -26.72 0.62 -6.74
CA GLY A 163 -26.44 1.92 -6.11
C GLY A 163 -25.69 1.85 -4.77
N ARG A 164 -25.59 0.68 -4.13
CA ARG A 164 -25.16 0.54 -2.72
C ARG A 164 -23.65 0.62 -2.46
N ARG A 165 -22.84 0.85 -3.50
CA ARG A 165 -21.36 0.89 -3.41
C ARG A 165 -20.76 -0.33 -2.67
N ASN A 166 -21.43 -1.48 -2.78
CA ASN A 166 -20.98 -2.78 -2.28
C ASN A 166 -19.78 -3.35 -3.09
N ARG A 167 -19.17 -2.53 -3.97
CA ARG A 167 -18.17 -2.86 -4.99
C ARG A 167 -17.31 -1.64 -5.30
N ASP A 168 -16.12 -1.88 -5.83
CA ASP A 168 -15.20 -0.83 -6.23
C ASP A 168 -15.63 -0.15 -7.54
N PHE A 169 -16.26 1.03 -7.41
CA PHE A 169 -16.72 1.82 -8.55
C PHE A 169 -15.59 2.22 -9.54
N ARG A 170 -14.31 2.20 -9.12
CA ARG A 170 -13.15 2.44 -10.01
C ARG A 170 -13.07 1.44 -11.17
N TRP A 171 -13.56 0.22 -10.94
CA TRP A 171 -13.61 -0.83 -11.96
C TRP A 171 -14.95 -0.89 -12.70
N TRP A 172 -16.06 -0.70 -11.97
CA TRP A 172 -17.41 -0.98 -12.48
C TRP A 172 -18.16 0.24 -13.03
N VAL A 173 -17.78 1.46 -12.63
CA VAL A 173 -18.51 2.71 -12.97
C VAL A 173 -17.61 3.67 -13.75
N ASP A 174 -16.45 4.03 -13.18
CA ASP A 174 -15.52 5.02 -13.73
C ASP A 174 -15.17 4.83 -15.23
N PRO A 175 -14.97 3.61 -15.77
CA PRO A 175 -14.63 3.42 -17.19
C PRO A 175 -15.73 3.86 -18.16
N TRP A 176 -17.00 3.86 -17.71
CA TRP A 176 -18.18 4.17 -18.51
C TRP A 176 -18.56 5.67 -18.47
N ILE A 177 -18.24 6.36 -17.38
CA ILE A 177 -18.61 7.76 -17.11
C ILE A 177 -18.35 8.75 -18.27
N PRO A 178 -17.23 8.67 -19.03
CA PRO A 178 -16.98 9.58 -20.15
C PRO A 178 -17.99 9.45 -21.30
N PHE A 179 -18.63 8.28 -21.43
CA PHE A 179 -19.44 7.90 -22.59
C PHE A 179 -20.94 7.89 -22.32
N ILE A 180 -21.40 8.23 -21.12
CA ILE A 180 -22.81 8.19 -20.71
C ILE A 180 -23.34 9.58 -20.32
N ASP A 181 -24.66 9.74 -20.41
CA ASP A 181 -25.37 10.99 -20.18
C ASP A 181 -26.16 10.98 -18.86
N SER A 182 -26.39 9.80 -18.26
CA SER A 182 -27.11 9.63 -16.99
C SER A 182 -26.74 8.32 -16.28
N ILE A 183 -26.97 8.22 -14.97
CA ILE A 183 -26.81 6.99 -14.18
C ILE A 183 -28.17 6.54 -13.65
N GLN A 184 -28.43 5.24 -13.70
CA GLN A 184 -29.69 4.59 -13.31
C GLN A 184 -29.43 3.57 -12.20
N PRO A 185 -29.28 4.01 -10.93
CA PRO A 185 -29.07 3.07 -9.84
C PRO A 185 -30.29 2.15 -9.68
N MET A 186 -30.05 0.85 -9.59
CA MET A 186 -31.03 -0.11 -9.11
C MET A 186 -31.18 0.06 -7.60
N ILE A 187 -32.39 0.44 -7.19
CA ILE A 187 -32.75 0.69 -5.80
C ILE A 187 -34.00 -0.13 -5.54
N TYR A 188 -33.84 -1.27 -4.87
CA TYR A 188 -34.91 -2.22 -4.62
C TYR A 188 -35.13 -2.40 -3.10
N PRO A 189 -35.74 -1.43 -2.38
CA PRO A 189 -35.75 -1.40 -0.92
C PRO A 189 -36.36 -2.65 -0.27
N ILE A 190 -37.32 -3.30 -0.92
CA ILE A 190 -38.01 -4.48 -0.38
C ILE A 190 -37.10 -5.71 -0.54
N LEU A 191 -36.43 -5.87 -1.70
CA LEU A 191 -35.40 -6.90 -1.95
C LEU A 191 -34.13 -6.66 -1.10
N PHE A 192 -33.75 -5.41 -0.88
CA PHE A 192 -32.56 -5.03 -0.12
C PHE A 192 -32.77 -5.13 1.41
N GLY A 193 -34.00 -5.35 1.86
CA GLY A 193 -34.37 -5.63 3.23
C GLY A 193 -34.85 -4.40 4.02
N ARG A 194 -35.82 -4.65 4.91
CA ARG A 194 -36.52 -3.65 5.74
C ARG A 194 -35.73 -3.15 6.98
N TRP A 195 -34.40 -3.26 6.96
CA TRP A 195 -33.51 -2.74 8.02
C TRP A 195 -33.27 -1.22 7.91
N GLN A 196 -33.71 -0.62 6.81
CA GLN A 196 -33.81 0.83 6.56
C GLN A 196 -35.16 1.15 5.90
N SER A 197 -35.58 2.42 5.92
CA SER A 197 -36.74 2.90 5.14
C SER A 197 -36.41 3.06 3.66
N ILE A 198 -37.45 3.17 2.82
CA ILE A 198 -37.33 3.39 1.38
C ILE A 198 -36.49 4.65 1.09
N GLU A 199 -36.71 5.73 1.84
CA GLU A 199 -35.95 6.98 1.71
C GLU A 199 -34.45 6.80 1.90
N LYS A 200 -34.03 5.99 2.87
CA LYS A 200 -32.60 5.79 3.18
C LYS A 200 -31.90 4.97 2.10
N HIS A 201 -32.53 3.91 1.59
CA HIS A 201 -32.02 3.16 0.42
C HIS A 201 -31.80 4.08 -0.80
N ILE A 202 -32.72 5.03 -1.01
CA ILE A 202 -32.61 6.02 -2.10
C ILE A 202 -31.50 7.05 -1.80
N GLU A 203 -31.44 7.57 -0.59
CA GLU A 203 -30.47 8.57 -0.15
C GLU A 203 -29.03 8.04 -0.20
N GLU A 204 -28.79 6.84 0.31
CA GLU A 204 -27.50 6.15 0.27
C GLU A 204 -27.01 5.99 -1.18
N SER A 205 -27.88 5.45 -2.05
CA SER A 205 -27.59 5.28 -3.47
C SER A 205 -27.32 6.60 -4.20
N PHE A 206 -28.05 7.68 -3.85
CA PHE A 206 -27.86 8.99 -4.45
C PHE A 206 -26.55 9.63 -3.97
N ASN A 207 -26.22 9.53 -2.68
CA ASN A 207 -24.98 10.05 -2.13
C ASN A 207 -23.75 9.33 -2.72
N ASN A 208 -23.85 8.02 -2.97
CA ASN A 208 -22.81 7.23 -3.64
C ASN A 208 -22.53 7.67 -5.10
N LEU A 209 -23.49 8.28 -5.79
CA LEU A 209 -23.42 8.54 -7.24
C LEU A 209 -23.45 10.02 -7.64
N ARG A 210 -23.90 10.92 -6.76
CA ARG A 210 -23.98 12.36 -7.03
C ARG A 210 -22.62 12.99 -7.37
N GLY A 211 -21.52 12.41 -6.87
CA GLY A 211 -20.15 12.82 -7.18
C GLY A 211 -19.78 12.76 -8.67
N TYR A 212 -20.45 11.93 -9.47
CA TYR A 212 -20.22 11.82 -10.92
C TYR A 212 -20.82 12.97 -11.75
N ASN A 213 -21.61 13.86 -11.14
CA ASN A 213 -22.27 14.99 -11.81
C ASN A 213 -23.09 14.57 -13.07
N LYS A 214 -23.73 13.40 -13.00
CA LYS A 214 -24.69 12.90 -14.00
C LYS A 214 -26.11 12.96 -13.42
N PRO A 215 -27.14 13.25 -14.23
CA PRO A 215 -28.54 13.03 -13.86
C PRO A 215 -28.76 11.61 -13.33
N LEU A 216 -29.45 11.50 -12.18
CA LEU A 216 -29.82 10.23 -11.55
C LEU A 216 -31.26 9.87 -11.91
N ILE A 217 -31.47 8.67 -12.43
CA ILE A 217 -32.77 8.15 -12.87
C ILE A 217 -32.93 6.75 -12.28
N PRO A 218 -33.30 6.60 -11.00
CA PRO A 218 -33.29 5.29 -10.33
C PRO A 218 -34.24 4.29 -10.98
N MET A 219 -33.82 3.02 -10.99
CA MET A 219 -34.65 1.87 -11.30
C MET A 219 -35.19 1.30 -9.98
N LEU A 220 -36.46 1.59 -9.74
CA LEU A 220 -37.21 1.29 -8.52
C LEU A 220 -37.93 -0.05 -8.60
N GLN A 221 -38.30 -0.62 -7.45
CA GLN A 221 -38.89 -1.95 -7.34
C GLN A 221 -40.42 -1.92 -7.43
N ALA A 222 -40.95 -2.62 -8.44
CA ALA A 222 -42.35 -2.98 -8.64
C ALA A 222 -42.55 -4.51 -8.82
N PHE A 223 -41.58 -5.32 -8.41
CA PHE A 223 -41.67 -6.78 -8.34
C PHE A 223 -41.47 -7.25 -6.89
N GLY A 224 -42.03 -8.41 -6.54
CA GLY A 224 -41.88 -8.97 -5.18
C GLY A 224 -40.85 -10.07 -5.04
N GLU A 225 -40.68 -10.54 -3.81
CA GLU A 225 -39.99 -11.79 -3.49
C GLU A 225 -41.00 -12.94 -3.32
N ALA A 226 -40.50 -14.16 -3.08
CA ALA A 226 -41.35 -15.30 -2.76
C ALA A 226 -42.15 -15.02 -1.47
N GLY A 227 -43.47 -14.89 -1.60
CA GLY A 227 -44.39 -14.57 -0.50
C GLY A 227 -44.48 -13.09 -0.10
N VAL A 228 -43.73 -12.16 -0.74
CA VAL A 228 -43.74 -10.72 -0.37
C VAL A 228 -43.93 -9.86 -1.62
N ARG A 229 -45.08 -9.19 -1.71
CA ARG A 229 -45.44 -8.26 -2.80
C ARG A 229 -45.34 -6.81 -2.32
N PRO A 230 -44.80 -5.86 -3.11
CA PRO A 230 -44.89 -4.43 -2.78
C PRO A 230 -46.34 -3.98 -2.64
N THR A 231 -46.64 -3.19 -1.62
CA THR A 231 -47.95 -2.53 -1.50
C THR A 231 -48.03 -1.31 -2.43
N PRO A 232 -49.24 -0.90 -2.86
CA PRO A 232 -49.42 0.35 -3.63
C PRO A 232 -48.81 1.58 -2.94
N ALA A 233 -48.81 1.60 -1.60
CA ALA A 233 -48.18 2.62 -0.79
C ALA A 233 -46.64 2.62 -0.91
N GLU A 234 -45.97 1.46 -0.74
CA GLU A 234 -44.51 1.35 -0.90
C GLU A 234 -44.04 1.70 -2.33
N ILE A 235 -44.89 1.47 -3.35
CA ILE A 235 -44.62 1.88 -4.74
C ILE A 235 -44.67 3.41 -4.89
N MET A 236 -45.74 4.03 -4.37
CA MET A 236 -45.92 5.49 -4.38
C MET A 236 -44.81 6.19 -3.58
N GLU A 237 -44.45 5.65 -2.42
CA GLU A 237 -43.39 6.12 -1.53
C GLU A 237 -42.03 6.13 -2.24
N GLN A 238 -41.64 5.03 -2.91
CA GLN A 238 -40.41 4.96 -3.70
C GLN A 238 -40.32 6.08 -4.76
N GLY A 239 -41.39 6.30 -5.53
CA GLY A 239 -41.42 7.31 -6.58
C GLY A 239 -41.32 8.73 -6.03
N ASN A 240 -42.14 9.06 -5.04
CA ASN A 240 -42.14 10.38 -4.40
C ASN A 240 -40.81 10.66 -3.67
N ALA A 241 -40.25 9.68 -2.97
CA ALA A 241 -38.97 9.81 -2.25
C ALA A 241 -37.77 9.99 -3.19
N ALA A 242 -37.81 9.42 -4.40
CA ALA A 242 -36.80 9.63 -5.45
C ALA A 242 -36.88 11.04 -6.04
N PHE A 243 -38.07 11.50 -6.45
CA PHE A 243 -38.25 12.87 -6.96
C PHE A 243 -37.89 13.94 -5.91
N ALA A 244 -38.28 13.74 -4.65
CA ALA A 244 -37.89 14.62 -3.53
C ALA A 244 -36.37 14.72 -3.30
N ARG A 245 -35.58 13.76 -3.81
CA ARG A 245 -34.11 13.73 -3.73
C ARG A 245 -33.40 14.21 -5.00
N GLY A 246 -34.16 14.74 -5.96
CA GLY A 246 -33.64 15.29 -7.22
C GLY A 246 -33.42 14.25 -8.30
N ALA A 247 -34.20 13.15 -8.33
CA ALA A 247 -34.25 12.27 -9.49
C ALA A 247 -34.70 13.07 -10.73
N ALA A 248 -33.98 12.94 -11.84
CA ALA A 248 -34.36 13.59 -13.10
C ALA A 248 -35.62 12.94 -13.69
N GLY A 249 -35.71 11.62 -13.59
CA GLY A 249 -36.89 10.80 -13.85
C GLY A 249 -36.81 9.52 -13.02
N ILE A 250 -37.79 8.62 -13.14
CA ILE A 250 -37.74 7.31 -12.48
C ILE A 250 -38.15 6.18 -13.43
N THR A 251 -37.63 4.98 -13.18
CA THR A 251 -38.07 3.77 -13.89
C THR A 251 -38.53 2.71 -12.89
N PHE A 252 -39.50 1.87 -13.26
CA PHE A 252 -39.98 0.77 -12.41
C PHE A 252 -39.75 -0.59 -13.06
N PHE A 253 -38.99 -1.45 -12.37
CA PHE A 253 -38.75 -2.84 -12.75
C PHE A 253 -39.64 -3.76 -11.87
N ARG A 254 -40.42 -4.71 -12.39
CA ARG A 254 -40.57 -5.15 -13.79
C ARG A 254 -42.05 -5.24 -14.18
N LEU A 255 -42.36 -4.74 -15.37
CA LEU A 255 -43.68 -4.86 -15.98
C LEU A 255 -44.08 -6.34 -16.13
N GLY A 256 -45.36 -6.65 -15.95
CA GLY A 256 -45.88 -7.97 -16.26
C GLY A 256 -47.40 -8.10 -16.19
N GLN A 257 -47.85 -9.36 -16.23
CA GLN A 257 -49.21 -9.79 -15.91
C GLN A 257 -49.26 -10.17 -14.41
N ASP A 258 -50.43 -10.03 -13.78
CA ASP A 258 -50.64 -10.25 -12.34
C ASP A 258 -50.61 -11.74 -11.96
N LEU A 259 -49.44 -12.36 -12.15
CA LEU A 259 -49.16 -13.78 -12.04
C LEU A 259 -47.83 -13.99 -11.33
N TRP A 260 -47.69 -15.16 -10.70
CA TRP A 260 -46.39 -15.68 -10.29
C TRP A 260 -45.63 -16.13 -11.54
N GLY A 261 -44.49 -15.49 -11.82
CA GLY A 261 -43.66 -15.83 -12.97
C GLY A 261 -43.03 -17.23 -12.87
N VAL A 262 -42.34 -17.64 -13.93
CA VAL A 262 -41.54 -18.90 -13.96
C VAL A 262 -40.48 -18.91 -12.85
N ASP A 263 -40.03 -17.74 -12.38
CA ASP A 263 -39.10 -17.56 -11.27
C ASP A 263 -39.77 -17.48 -9.88
N ARG A 264 -41.09 -17.74 -9.80
CA ARG A 264 -41.89 -17.69 -8.57
C ARG A 264 -41.82 -16.34 -7.83
N LYS A 265 -41.82 -15.23 -8.59
CA LYS A 265 -41.98 -13.87 -8.05
C LYS A 265 -43.25 -13.22 -8.61
N PRO A 266 -43.96 -12.37 -7.87
CA PRO A 266 -45.08 -11.61 -8.39
C PRO A 266 -44.56 -10.47 -9.27
N HIS A 267 -45.17 -10.30 -10.43
CA HIS A 267 -44.91 -9.19 -11.34
C HIS A 267 -45.83 -8.00 -11.04
N MET A 268 -45.51 -6.83 -11.60
CA MET A 268 -46.37 -5.64 -11.59
C MET A 268 -47.77 -5.98 -12.14
N GLY A 269 -48.80 -5.74 -11.31
CA GLY A 269 -50.21 -5.91 -11.62
C GLY A 269 -51.02 -4.73 -11.13
N ASP A 270 -52.33 -4.92 -10.91
CA ASP A 270 -53.25 -3.81 -10.58
C ASP A 270 -52.92 -3.05 -9.27
N PRO A 271 -52.42 -3.69 -8.19
CA PRO A 271 -51.88 -2.99 -7.04
C PRO A 271 -50.72 -2.05 -7.38
N GLU A 272 -49.72 -2.51 -8.14
CA GLU A 272 -48.57 -1.69 -8.52
C GLU A 272 -48.95 -0.59 -9.53
N TYR A 273 -49.84 -0.87 -10.50
CA TYR A 273 -50.37 0.17 -11.39
C TYR A 273 -51.08 1.28 -10.59
N THR A 274 -51.87 0.91 -9.58
CA THR A 274 -52.52 1.87 -8.67
C THR A 274 -51.48 2.74 -7.95
N GLY A 275 -50.45 2.12 -7.36
CA GLY A 275 -49.34 2.83 -6.68
C GLY A 275 -48.56 3.76 -7.62
N ILE A 276 -48.26 3.31 -8.84
CA ILE A 276 -47.57 4.12 -9.85
C ILE A 276 -48.44 5.31 -10.28
N SER A 277 -49.73 5.09 -10.49
CA SER A 277 -50.67 6.15 -10.91
C SER A 277 -50.82 7.28 -9.89
N ALA A 278 -50.51 7.01 -8.61
CA ALA A 278 -50.56 7.97 -7.50
C ALA A 278 -49.27 8.78 -7.28
N ILE A 279 -48.18 8.47 -8.01
CA ILE A 279 -46.91 9.23 -7.89
C ILE A 279 -47.09 10.65 -8.43
N THR A 280 -46.67 11.63 -7.64
CA THR A 280 -46.73 13.05 -8.01
C THR A 280 -45.49 13.41 -8.82
N LEU A 281 -45.69 13.81 -10.07
CA LEU A 281 -44.59 14.32 -10.91
C LEU A 281 -44.16 15.71 -10.41
N PRO A 282 -42.84 15.99 -10.32
CA PRO A 282 -42.36 17.32 -9.99
C PRO A 282 -42.72 18.34 -11.09
N GLN A 283 -42.97 19.57 -10.69
CA GLN A 283 -43.10 20.69 -11.64
C GLN A 283 -41.75 20.93 -12.33
N PRO A 284 -41.73 21.36 -13.61
CA PRO A 284 -40.50 21.58 -14.36
C PRO A 284 -39.73 22.80 -13.83
N VAL A 285 -38.87 22.57 -12.84
CA VAL A 285 -37.90 23.55 -12.35
C VAL A 285 -36.63 23.43 -13.19
N GLN A 286 -36.31 24.47 -13.98
CA GLN A 286 -34.99 24.56 -14.61
C GLN A 286 -33.91 24.76 -13.54
N PRO A 287 -32.93 23.85 -13.38
CA PRO A 287 -31.80 24.09 -12.50
C PRO A 287 -30.83 25.03 -13.20
N ALA A 288 -30.60 26.21 -12.62
CA ALA A 288 -29.47 27.04 -13.00
C ALA A 288 -28.18 26.26 -12.69
N ALA A 289 -27.39 25.92 -13.71
CA ALA A 289 -26.10 25.28 -13.51
C ALA A 289 -25.18 26.26 -12.76
N PRO A 290 -24.62 25.89 -11.59
CA PRO A 290 -23.63 26.75 -10.93
C PRO A 290 -22.42 26.90 -11.83
N ALA A 291 -21.85 28.11 -11.89
CA ALA A 291 -20.63 28.37 -12.64
C ALA A 291 -19.51 27.44 -12.13
N LEU A 292 -18.83 26.73 -13.05
CA LEU A 292 -17.75 25.82 -12.70
C LEU A 292 -16.58 26.61 -12.07
N PRO A 293 -15.97 26.12 -10.97
CA PRO A 293 -14.84 26.80 -10.35
C PRO A 293 -13.65 26.95 -11.30
N THR A 294 -12.87 28.01 -11.16
CA THR A 294 -11.75 28.33 -12.07
C THR A 294 -10.47 27.53 -11.83
N TYR A 295 -10.41 26.74 -10.76
CA TYR A 295 -9.25 25.93 -10.37
C TYR A 295 -9.33 24.50 -10.93
N THR A 296 -8.18 23.83 -11.06
CA THR A 296 -8.05 22.46 -11.58
C THR A 296 -8.14 21.39 -10.48
N TRP A 297 -8.25 20.12 -10.87
CA TRP A 297 -8.12 19.01 -9.93
C TRP A 297 -6.77 18.98 -9.22
N GLN A 298 -5.68 19.34 -9.90
CA GLN A 298 -4.35 19.40 -9.29
C GLN A 298 -4.24 20.52 -8.25
N ASP A 299 -4.92 21.65 -8.45
CA ASP A 299 -4.97 22.73 -7.45
C ASP A 299 -5.68 22.25 -6.18
N VAL A 300 -6.82 21.56 -6.33
CA VAL A 300 -7.56 21.00 -5.18
C VAL A 300 -6.74 19.94 -4.44
N ILE A 301 -6.00 19.10 -5.17
CA ILE A 301 -5.06 18.15 -4.57
C ILE A 301 -3.95 18.88 -3.81
N ASN A 302 -3.31 19.89 -4.41
CA ASN A 302 -2.24 20.66 -3.78
C ASN A 302 -2.72 21.33 -2.48
N ALA A 303 -3.86 22.02 -2.53
CA ALA A 303 -4.47 22.67 -1.37
C ALA A 303 -4.80 21.64 -0.26
N ALA A 304 -5.42 20.50 -0.60
CA ALA A 304 -5.72 19.45 0.37
C ALA A 304 -4.45 18.85 1.00
N VAL A 305 -3.41 18.56 0.20
CA VAL A 305 -2.10 18.07 0.67
C VAL A 305 -1.46 19.05 1.64
N ALA A 306 -1.45 20.34 1.31
CA ALA A 306 -0.89 21.40 2.14
C ALA A 306 -1.61 21.53 3.50
N VAL A 307 -2.94 21.50 3.53
CA VAL A 307 -3.70 21.56 4.80
C VAL A 307 -3.54 20.28 5.62
N ALA A 308 -3.48 19.11 4.97
CA ALA A 308 -3.23 17.84 5.64
C ALA A 308 -1.85 17.81 6.31
N ALA A 309 -0.80 18.28 5.62
CA ALA A 309 0.56 18.40 6.16
C ALA A 309 0.67 19.42 7.31
N ARG A 310 -0.15 20.49 7.31
CA ARG A 310 -0.24 21.43 8.45
C ARG A 310 -0.94 20.83 9.67
N THR A 311 -1.94 19.99 9.46
CA THR A 311 -2.86 19.49 10.51
C THR A 311 -2.60 18.04 10.93
N ASN A 312 -1.54 17.41 10.39
CA ASN A 312 -1.19 16.00 10.58
C ASN A 312 -2.33 15.02 10.22
N ASN A 313 -3.12 15.38 9.22
CA ASN A 313 -4.20 14.55 8.66
C ASN A 313 -3.76 13.82 7.39
N ARG A 314 -4.59 12.90 6.91
CA ARG A 314 -4.47 12.29 5.58
C ARG A 314 -5.44 12.97 4.61
N TRP A 315 -4.90 13.61 3.58
CA TRP A 315 -5.71 14.24 2.53
C TRP A 315 -6.45 13.23 1.66
N GLN A 316 -5.95 12.00 1.55
CA GLN A 316 -6.63 10.92 0.82
C GLN A 316 -7.99 10.60 1.45
N ASP A 317 -8.07 10.56 2.77
CA ASP A 317 -9.31 10.31 3.52
C ASP A 317 -10.35 11.39 3.19
N TRP A 318 -9.94 12.67 3.08
CA TRP A 318 -10.83 13.76 2.66
C TRP A 318 -11.33 13.60 1.23
N LEU A 319 -10.48 13.16 0.30
CA LEU A 319 -10.88 12.87 -1.07
C LEU A 319 -11.77 11.62 -1.17
N GLU A 320 -11.55 10.61 -0.33
CA GLU A 320 -12.35 9.38 -0.30
C GLU A 320 -13.77 9.64 0.19
N ILE A 321 -13.90 10.34 1.33
CA ILE A 321 -15.20 10.71 1.91
C ILE A 321 -15.92 11.72 0.99
N SER A 322 -15.18 12.54 0.23
CA SER A 322 -15.75 13.43 -0.81
C SER A 322 -15.99 12.76 -2.17
N GLY A 323 -15.66 11.47 -2.34
CA GLY A 323 -16.00 10.68 -3.53
C GLY A 323 -15.00 10.71 -4.71
N PHE A 324 -13.74 11.09 -4.50
CA PHE A 324 -12.79 11.46 -5.57
C PHE A 324 -11.57 10.54 -5.76
N MET A 325 -11.44 9.42 -5.06
CA MET A 325 -10.23 8.57 -5.15
C MET A 325 -9.98 7.96 -6.56
N GLY A 326 -10.95 7.98 -7.47
CA GLY A 326 -10.76 7.63 -8.89
C GLY A 326 -10.00 8.69 -9.73
N VAL A 327 -9.90 9.94 -9.25
CA VAL A 327 -9.31 11.07 -9.99
C VAL A 327 -7.77 10.98 -10.11
N PHE A 328 -7.14 10.01 -9.44
CA PHE A 328 -5.71 9.76 -9.55
C PHE A 328 -5.26 9.21 -10.92
N ALA A 329 -6.19 8.89 -11.83
CA ALA A 329 -5.88 8.79 -13.24
C ALA A 329 -5.31 10.13 -13.74
N ASN A 330 -4.03 10.13 -14.17
CA ASN A 330 -3.28 11.35 -14.48
C ASN A 330 -3.90 12.26 -15.56
N ASN A 331 -4.90 11.76 -16.32
CA ASN A 331 -5.61 12.51 -17.35
C ASN A 331 -6.57 13.59 -16.81
N LEU A 332 -7.00 13.53 -15.54
CA LEU A 332 -7.92 14.52 -14.95
C LEU A 332 -7.21 15.67 -14.21
N ARG A 333 -5.97 15.47 -13.73
CA ARG A 333 -5.24 16.45 -12.88
C ARG A 333 -5.24 17.87 -13.44
N ASN A 334 -5.00 18.02 -14.74
CA ASN A 334 -4.88 19.31 -15.41
C ASN A 334 -6.22 19.86 -15.94
N GLN A 335 -7.34 19.16 -15.70
CA GLN A 335 -8.66 19.61 -16.10
C GLN A 335 -9.29 20.48 -15.01
N GLN A 336 -10.24 21.34 -15.41
CA GLN A 336 -11.05 22.14 -14.49
C GLN A 336 -11.74 21.25 -13.46
N TYR A 337 -11.80 21.70 -12.20
CA TYR A 337 -12.43 20.95 -11.13
C TYR A 337 -13.95 20.87 -11.32
N THR A 338 -14.46 19.64 -11.46
CA THR A 338 -15.88 19.35 -11.75
C THR A 338 -16.60 18.62 -10.62
N GLY A 339 -15.93 18.41 -9.47
CA GLY A 339 -16.52 17.78 -8.29
C GLY A 339 -17.41 18.73 -7.46
N PRO A 340 -18.17 18.20 -6.46
CA PRO A 340 -18.86 18.99 -5.45
C PRO A 340 -18.02 20.13 -4.85
N ALA A 341 -18.67 21.28 -4.65
CA ALA A 341 -18.04 22.46 -4.05
C ALA A 341 -17.36 22.11 -2.71
N ILE A 342 -16.15 22.64 -2.49
CA ILE A 342 -15.31 22.31 -1.33
C ILE A 342 -15.97 22.74 0.00
N SER A 343 -16.80 23.79 -0.04
CA SER A 343 -17.67 24.21 1.06
C SER A 343 -18.69 23.14 1.50
N ALA A 344 -19.04 22.20 0.63
CA ALA A 344 -19.97 21.10 0.88
C ALA A 344 -19.27 19.76 1.17
N TRP A 345 -17.94 19.70 1.20
CA TRP A 345 -17.22 18.47 1.53
C TRP A 345 -17.53 18.02 2.98
N PRO A 346 -17.72 16.72 3.24
CA PRO A 346 -18.06 16.17 4.56
C PRO A 346 -16.86 16.10 5.54
N ILE A 347 -16.12 17.20 5.66
CA ILE A 347 -14.97 17.35 6.57
C ILE A 347 -15.15 18.59 7.46
N ALA A 348 -14.25 18.80 8.43
CA ALA A 348 -14.35 19.92 9.38
C ALA A 348 -14.29 21.29 8.67
N GLN A 349 -15.04 22.27 9.19
CA GLN A 349 -15.26 23.56 8.54
C GLN A 349 -13.98 24.39 8.37
N ASP A 350 -13.12 24.38 9.39
CA ASP A 350 -11.81 25.02 9.38
C ASP A 350 -10.88 24.43 8.32
N ILE A 351 -10.94 23.11 8.08
CA ILE A 351 -10.20 22.44 7.01
C ILE A 351 -10.72 22.91 5.65
N ARG A 352 -12.05 22.95 5.44
CA ARG A 352 -12.65 23.48 4.19
C ARG A 352 -12.22 24.92 3.92
N THR A 353 -12.25 25.77 4.93
CA THR A 353 -11.82 27.18 4.82
C THR A 353 -10.35 27.28 4.43
N GLN A 354 -9.46 26.52 5.08
CA GLN A 354 -8.03 26.53 4.73
C GLN A 354 -7.75 26.04 3.30
N ILE A 355 -8.48 25.03 2.81
CA ILE A 355 -8.36 24.56 1.42
C ILE A 355 -8.84 25.66 0.45
N LEU A 356 -9.98 26.28 0.73
CA LEU A 356 -10.53 27.39 -0.07
C LEU A 356 -9.63 28.64 -0.07
N ASP A 357 -8.95 28.93 1.04
CA ASP A 357 -7.99 30.03 1.13
C ASP A 357 -6.74 29.78 0.29
N LEU A 358 -6.22 28.54 0.25
CA LEU A 358 -5.10 28.16 -0.61
C LEU A 358 -5.47 28.20 -2.10
N LEU A 359 -6.71 27.90 -2.46
CA LEU A 359 -7.22 27.96 -3.84
C LEU A 359 -7.42 29.39 -4.38
N LYS A 360 -7.12 30.42 -3.58
CA LYS A 360 -7.00 31.82 -4.04
C LYS A 360 -5.63 32.11 -4.67
N LEU A 361 -4.65 31.22 -4.50
CA LEU A 361 -3.33 31.30 -5.12
C LEU A 361 -3.40 30.78 -6.56
N ASP A 362 -2.52 31.29 -7.44
CA ASP A 362 -2.29 30.68 -8.74
C ASP A 362 -1.66 29.28 -8.60
N SER A 363 -1.86 28.42 -9.59
CA SER A 363 -1.42 27.02 -9.55
C SER A 363 0.09 26.84 -9.30
N VAL A 364 0.93 27.76 -9.77
CA VAL A 364 2.40 27.68 -9.60
C VAL A 364 2.78 28.04 -8.16
N THR A 365 2.23 29.13 -7.64
CA THR A 365 2.41 29.53 -6.24
C THR A 365 1.86 28.47 -5.29
N LEU A 366 0.68 27.92 -5.58
CA LEU A 366 0.05 26.86 -4.79
C LEU A 366 0.89 25.57 -4.77
N ALA A 367 1.41 25.13 -5.92
CA ALA A 367 2.29 23.97 -6.00
C ALA A 367 3.59 24.15 -5.18
N ARG A 368 4.24 25.32 -5.30
CA ARG A 368 5.44 25.67 -4.50
C ARG A 368 5.12 25.68 -3.00
N THR A 369 4.08 26.41 -2.60
CA THR A 369 3.64 26.48 -1.19
C THR A 369 3.34 25.09 -0.62
N THR A 370 2.75 24.20 -1.41
CA THR A 370 2.50 22.81 -1.01
C THR A 370 3.80 22.04 -0.77
N ALA A 371 4.77 22.13 -1.69
CA ALA A 371 6.06 21.47 -1.56
C ALA A 371 6.88 21.99 -0.36
N ASP A 372 6.85 23.30 -0.09
CA ASP A 372 7.50 23.90 1.08
C ASP A 372 6.89 23.39 2.39
N ILE A 373 5.54 23.36 2.48
CA ILE A 373 4.81 22.86 3.65
C ILE A 373 5.07 21.37 3.88
N GLN A 374 5.08 20.55 2.82
CA GLN A 374 5.39 19.13 2.93
C GLN A 374 6.82 18.92 3.42
N SER A 375 7.79 19.63 2.84
CA SER A 375 9.21 19.57 3.24
C SER A 375 9.40 19.93 4.71
N GLU A 376 8.69 20.95 5.20
CA GLU A 376 8.72 21.39 6.60
C GLU A 376 7.96 20.44 7.55
N ALA A 377 6.90 19.77 7.08
CA ALA A 377 6.22 18.71 7.84
C ALA A 377 7.08 17.45 7.96
N GLU A 378 7.75 17.05 6.87
CA GLU A 378 8.71 15.94 6.85
C GLU A 378 9.97 16.22 7.69
N ARG A 379 10.43 17.48 7.73
CA ARG A 379 11.51 17.91 8.63
C ARG A 379 11.09 17.76 10.09
N ARG A 380 9.99 18.41 10.50
CA ARG A 380 9.47 18.33 11.88
C ARG A 380 9.15 16.89 12.31
N LYS A 381 8.68 16.04 11.39
CA LYS A 381 8.46 14.62 11.65
C LYS A 381 9.75 13.86 11.89
N ARG A 382 10.78 14.04 11.03
CA ARG A 382 12.11 13.44 11.25
C ARG A 382 12.73 13.90 12.57
N GLU A 383 12.61 15.19 12.90
CA GLU A 383 13.08 15.74 14.16
C GLU A 383 12.36 15.09 15.36
N ALA A 384 11.03 14.95 15.31
CA ALA A 384 10.25 14.28 16.36
C ALA A 384 10.57 12.78 16.49
N ASP A 385 10.65 12.05 15.37
CA ASP A 385 10.99 10.62 15.36
C ASP A 385 12.43 10.38 15.85
N ALA A 386 13.37 11.29 15.56
CA ALA A 386 14.74 11.24 16.08
C ALA A 386 14.82 11.51 17.59
N ALA A 387 14.10 12.54 18.09
CA ALA A 387 14.05 12.85 19.51
C ALA A 387 13.40 11.71 20.32
N GLU A 388 12.36 11.07 19.80
CA GLU A 388 11.74 9.90 20.43
C GLU A 388 12.66 8.68 20.40
N ARG A 389 13.36 8.42 19.28
CA ARG A 389 14.34 7.32 19.19
C ARG A 389 15.49 7.48 20.18
N LEU A 390 15.96 8.72 20.39
CA LEU A 390 16.95 9.04 21.41
C LEU A 390 16.43 8.72 22.84
N ALA A 391 15.17 9.04 23.14
CA ALA A 391 14.55 8.77 24.43
C ALA A 391 14.21 7.28 24.66
N ARG A 392 13.79 6.56 23.61
CA ARG A 392 13.36 5.15 23.67
C ARG A 392 14.53 4.16 23.67
N GLY A 393 15.64 4.54 23.03
CA GLY A 393 16.73 3.64 22.67
C GLY A 393 16.44 2.81 21.41
N SER A 394 17.47 2.12 20.91
CA SER A 394 17.35 1.28 19.71
C SER A 394 16.45 0.06 19.95
N ILE A 395 15.58 -0.18 18.97
CA ILE A 395 14.74 -1.38 18.85
C ILE A 395 15.43 -2.51 18.07
N ILE A 396 16.62 -2.25 17.52
CA ILE A 396 17.36 -3.19 16.68
C ILE A 396 17.88 -4.31 17.57
N GLY A 397 17.36 -5.50 17.37
CA GLY A 397 17.87 -6.74 17.91
C GLY A 397 18.30 -7.68 16.80
N ILE A 398 18.81 -8.85 17.19
CA ILE A 398 19.05 -9.96 16.27
C ILE A 398 18.85 -11.30 16.99
N HIS A 399 18.41 -12.32 16.25
CA HIS A 399 18.44 -13.69 16.75
C HIS A 399 19.88 -14.22 16.65
N GLY A 400 20.42 -14.68 17.78
CA GLY A 400 21.71 -15.36 17.88
C GLY A 400 21.69 -16.77 17.29
N ALA A 401 22.62 -17.63 17.71
CA ALA A 401 22.62 -19.02 17.25
C ALA A 401 21.44 -19.81 17.85
N PRO A 402 20.56 -20.39 17.02
CA PRO A 402 19.41 -21.15 17.52
C PRO A 402 19.79 -22.52 18.10
N GLY A 403 20.92 -23.10 17.66
CA GLY A 403 21.42 -24.40 18.12
C GLY A 403 22.03 -24.41 19.53
N CYS A 404 21.68 -23.45 20.39
CA CYS A 404 22.22 -23.30 21.75
C CYS A 404 23.77 -23.28 21.78
N ALA A 405 24.37 -22.42 20.96
CA ALA A 405 25.82 -22.25 20.88
C ALA A 405 26.23 -20.80 21.15
N ALA A 406 27.46 -20.60 21.62
CA ALA A 406 28.10 -19.30 21.78
C ALA A 406 29.36 -19.22 20.90
N PRO A 407 29.74 -18.03 20.39
CA PRO A 407 30.95 -17.89 19.58
C PRO A 407 32.20 -18.27 20.38
N PRO A 408 33.27 -18.74 19.72
CA PRO A 408 34.59 -18.89 20.33
C PRO A 408 35.03 -17.61 21.04
N GLU A 409 35.57 -17.75 22.26
CA GLU A 409 35.88 -16.62 23.15
C GLU A 409 36.90 -15.64 22.56
N ASN A 410 37.86 -16.14 21.79
CA ASN A 410 38.83 -15.34 21.03
C ASN A 410 38.22 -14.53 19.87
N MET A 411 36.93 -14.72 19.55
CA MET A 411 36.20 -13.96 18.52
C MET A 411 35.14 -13.02 19.10
N TRP A 412 34.96 -12.97 20.43
CA TRP A 412 33.91 -12.16 21.05
C TRP A 412 33.99 -10.69 20.69
N ASP A 413 35.19 -10.07 20.73
CA ASP A 413 35.36 -8.66 20.40
C ASP A 413 35.03 -8.36 18.93
N THR A 414 35.33 -9.30 18.01
CA THR A 414 34.93 -9.20 16.60
C THR A 414 33.40 -9.21 16.46
N TRP A 415 32.72 -10.15 17.12
CA TRP A 415 31.26 -10.24 17.10
C TRP A 415 30.59 -9.02 17.74
N ILE A 416 31.08 -8.56 18.89
CA ILE A 416 30.61 -7.36 19.59
C ILE A 416 30.80 -6.11 18.72
N LYS A 417 31.91 -6.00 18.01
CA LYS A 417 32.13 -4.91 17.04
C LYS A 417 31.08 -4.94 15.93
N LEU A 418 30.85 -6.08 15.28
CA LEU A 418 29.84 -6.20 14.20
C LEU A 418 28.42 -5.87 14.70
N LEU A 419 28.06 -6.33 15.90
CA LEU A 419 26.79 -6.00 16.54
C LEU A 419 26.65 -4.49 16.81
N LYS A 420 27.71 -3.84 17.31
CA LYS A 420 27.72 -2.39 17.60
C LYS A 420 27.74 -1.54 16.33
N ASP A 421 28.41 -1.96 15.27
CA ASP A 421 28.42 -1.28 13.98
C ASP A 421 26.99 -1.19 13.38
N MET A 422 26.14 -2.20 13.63
CA MET A 422 24.70 -2.20 13.29
C MET A 422 23.78 -1.59 14.37
N GLN A 423 24.34 -1.12 15.49
CA GLN A 423 23.62 -0.68 16.70
C GLN A 423 22.60 -1.71 17.25
N VAL A 424 22.92 -3.00 17.17
CA VAL A 424 22.15 -4.05 17.85
C VAL A 424 22.21 -3.79 19.36
N ARG A 425 21.04 -3.73 20.00
CA ARG A 425 20.86 -3.57 21.44
C ARG A 425 20.14 -4.73 22.10
N TRP A 426 19.65 -5.70 21.33
CA TRP A 426 18.95 -6.88 21.82
C TRP A 426 19.47 -8.14 21.13
N TYR A 427 19.66 -9.22 21.87
CA TYR A 427 20.22 -10.45 21.33
C TYR A 427 19.47 -11.67 21.90
N LYS A 428 18.70 -12.39 21.07
CA LYS A 428 18.08 -13.66 21.50
C LYS A 428 19.12 -14.77 21.45
N GLN A 429 19.24 -15.52 22.53
CA GLN A 429 20.16 -16.64 22.67
C GLN A 429 19.40 -17.85 23.22
N CYS A 430 19.55 -19.00 22.57
CA CYS A 430 19.05 -20.26 23.10
C CYS A 430 20.07 -20.84 24.11
N ASP A 431 19.58 -21.46 25.18
CA ASP A 431 20.37 -22.13 26.23
C ASP A 431 19.66 -23.43 26.65
N TRP A 432 20.41 -24.51 26.89
CA TRP A 432 19.89 -25.80 27.37
C TRP A 432 19.45 -25.77 28.85
N GLY A 433 19.85 -24.74 29.61
CA GLY A 433 19.64 -24.65 31.05
C GLY A 433 20.57 -25.55 31.88
N ASP A 434 21.58 -26.19 31.26
CA ASP A 434 22.56 -27.00 31.96
C ASP A 434 23.63 -26.11 32.61
N ARG A 435 23.70 -26.11 33.95
CA ARG A 435 24.70 -25.31 34.69
C ARG A 435 26.15 -25.80 34.51
N ARG A 436 26.36 -26.97 33.90
CA ARG A 436 27.70 -27.49 33.56
C ARG A 436 28.28 -26.86 32.30
N ASP A 437 27.44 -26.33 31.41
CA ASP A 437 27.87 -25.46 30.32
C ASP A 437 27.70 -23.99 30.76
N ASP A 438 28.78 -23.24 30.66
CA ASP A 438 28.81 -21.82 30.99
C ASP A 438 29.25 -20.93 29.82
N ALA A 439 29.51 -21.50 28.64
CA ALA A 439 29.92 -20.72 27.47
C ALA A 439 28.84 -19.70 27.06
N ILE A 440 27.58 -20.13 27.04
CA ILE A 440 26.42 -19.31 26.69
C ILE A 440 26.19 -18.20 27.73
N PHE A 441 26.28 -18.52 29.02
CA PHE A 441 26.13 -17.56 30.10
C PHE A 441 27.23 -16.50 30.11
N ARG A 442 28.50 -16.90 29.94
CA ARG A 442 29.62 -15.94 29.86
C ARG A 442 29.51 -15.06 28.61
N TRP A 443 29.06 -15.60 27.47
CA TRP A 443 28.78 -14.82 26.26
C TRP A 443 27.66 -13.80 26.45
N ALA A 444 26.53 -14.21 27.02
CA ALA A 444 25.41 -13.32 27.32
C ALA A 444 25.79 -12.25 28.37
N LYS A 445 26.61 -12.60 29.36
CA LYS A 445 27.19 -11.61 30.28
C LYS A 445 28.10 -10.63 29.55
N ARG A 446 28.97 -11.09 28.65
CA ARG A 446 29.83 -10.22 27.82
C ARG A 446 29.01 -9.26 26.96
N LEU A 447 27.90 -9.72 26.36
CA LEU A 447 26.93 -8.86 25.65
C LEU A 447 26.32 -7.80 26.57
N LYS A 448 25.87 -8.20 27.77
CA LYS A 448 25.29 -7.31 28.78
C LYS A 448 26.28 -6.24 29.23
N ASP A 449 27.51 -6.62 29.54
CA ASP A 449 28.60 -5.71 29.93
C ASP A 449 28.91 -4.67 28.83
N GLU A 450 28.70 -5.03 27.55
CA GLU A 450 28.91 -4.16 26.39
C GLU A 450 27.65 -3.37 25.95
N GLY A 451 26.57 -3.44 26.74
CA GLY A 451 25.33 -2.70 26.52
C GLY A 451 24.43 -3.29 25.44
N ILE A 452 24.42 -4.61 25.28
CA ILE A 452 23.51 -5.38 24.42
C ILE A 452 22.68 -6.29 25.34
N GLU A 453 21.36 -6.10 25.37
CA GLU A 453 20.45 -6.80 26.28
C GLU A 453 20.17 -8.23 25.79
N PRO A 454 20.53 -9.29 26.54
CA PRO A 454 20.25 -10.66 26.13
C PRO A 454 18.80 -11.06 26.47
N ILE A 455 18.21 -11.87 25.59
CA ILE A 455 16.94 -12.58 25.81
C ILE A 455 17.25 -14.08 25.78
N ILE A 456 17.02 -14.79 26.88
CA ILE A 456 17.39 -16.21 26.99
C ILE A 456 16.16 -17.11 26.76
N ARG A 457 16.18 -17.87 25.66
CA ARG A 457 15.23 -18.97 25.40
C ARG A 457 15.78 -20.24 26.03
N TYR A 458 15.04 -20.81 26.98
CA TYR A 458 15.37 -22.14 27.51
C TYR A 458 14.84 -23.21 26.56
N TYR A 459 15.75 -23.92 25.89
CA TYR A 459 15.40 -24.94 24.91
C TYR A 459 15.25 -26.31 25.58
N VAL A 460 14.08 -26.94 25.40
CA VAL A 460 13.80 -28.31 25.79
C VAL A 460 13.11 -28.98 24.61
N GLN A 461 13.74 -30.02 24.05
CA GLN A 461 13.18 -30.75 22.91
C GLN A 461 11.84 -31.40 23.29
N GLY A 462 10.78 -31.11 22.52
CA GLY A 462 9.44 -31.64 22.79
C GLY A 462 8.85 -31.18 24.13
N MET A 463 9.09 -29.92 24.53
CA MET A 463 8.67 -29.39 25.83
C MET A 463 7.21 -29.69 26.18
N PHE A 464 6.26 -29.48 25.26
CA PHE A 464 4.83 -29.54 25.59
C PHE A 464 4.29 -30.98 25.66
N PRO A 465 3.43 -31.31 26.64
CA PRO A 465 2.78 -30.42 27.62
C PRO A 465 3.45 -30.39 29.00
N LYS A 466 4.78 -30.54 29.09
CA LYS A 466 5.53 -30.49 30.35
C LYS A 466 6.06 -29.09 30.66
N SER A 467 6.39 -28.87 31.93
CA SER A 467 7.18 -27.71 32.38
C SER A 467 8.64 -27.83 31.98
N LEU A 468 9.33 -26.70 31.95
CA LEU A 468 10.79 -26.65 32.04
C LEU A 468 11.30 -27.43 33.26
N PRO A 469 12.47 -28.10 33.15
CA PRO A 469 13.08 -28.81 34.26
C PRO A 469 13.68 -27.83 35.28
N ASP A 470 13.85 -28.29 36.52
CA ASP A 470 14.30 -27.45 37.64
C ASP A 470 15.66 -26.78 37.38
N ILE A 471 16.57 -27.46 36.67
CA ILE A 471 17.89 -26.93 36.27
C ILE A 471 17.80 -25.64 35.44
N ALA A 472 16.76 -25.50 34.61
CA ALA A 472 16.55 -24.31 33.79
C ALA A 472 16.21 -23.10 34.67
N PHE A 473 15.44 -23.29 35.76
CA PHE A 473 15.15 -22.23 36.72
C PHE A 473 16.34 -21.87 37.60
N ASP A 474 17.23 -22.82 37.89
CA ASP A 474 18.49 -22.51 38.58
C ASP A 474 19.45 -21.72 37.68
N LYS A 475 19.62 -22.10 36.39
CA LYS A 475 20.38 -21.30 35.42
C LYS A 475 19.74 -19.92 35.22
N MET A 476 18.41 -19.83 35.17
CA MET A 476 17.66 -18.58 35.08
C MET A 476 17.88 -17.66 36.29
N ARG A 477 18.07 -18.22 37.50
CA ARG A 477 18.52 -17.45 38.67
C ARG A 477 19.92 -16.88 38.47
N ASP A 478 20.86 -17.66 37.93
CA ASP A 478 22.22 -17.20 37.65
C ASP A 478 22.20 -16.03 36.64
N TYR A 479 21.40 -16.12 35.57
CA TYR A 479 21.17 -15.02 34.61
C TYR A 479 20.57 -13.78 35.28
N ALA A 480 19.52 -13.94 36.11
CA ALA A 480 18.88 -12.82 36.79
C ALA A 480 19.84 -12.11 37.77
N LEU A 481 20.71 -12.84 38.47
CA LEU A 481 21.78 -12.30 39.31
C LEU A 481 22.84 -11.52 38.51
N ALA A 482 23.08 -11.90 37.25
CA ALA A 482 23.89 -11.14 36.30
C ALA A 482 23.14 -9.95 35.63
N GLY A 483 21.90 -9.66 36.05
CA GLY A 483 21.07 -8.60 35.49
C GLY A 483 20.45 -8.91 34.12
N ILE A 484 20.52 -10.16 33.67
CA ILE A 484 19.93 -10.65 32.42
C ILE A 484 18.57 -11.26 32.77
N THR A 485 17.48 -10.51 32.51
CA THR A 485 16.15 -10.84 33.06
C THR A 485 15.12 -11.28 32.04
N TRP A 486 15.32 -11.01 30.74
CA TRP A 486 14.34 -11.37 29.71
C TRP A 486 14.45 -12.85 29.33
N THR A 487 13.36 -13.62 29.45
CA THR A 487 13.37 -15.04 29.12
C THR A 487 12.12 -15.51 28.37
N GLU A 488 12.35 -16.37 27.37
CA GLU A 488 11.31 -17.22 26.78
C GLU A 488 11.29 -18.57 27.50
N ILE A 489 10.15 -18.91 28.08
CA ILE A 489 9.92 -20.13 28.87
C ILE A 489 9.25 -21.25 28.05
N GLY A 490 9.48 -21.26 26.74
CA GLY A 490 8.86 -22.14 25.75
C GLY A 490 8.69 -21.42 24.41
N ASN A 491 8.51 -22.18 23.32
CA ASN A 491 8.51 -21.68 21.95
C ASN A 491 7.43 -22.37 21.12
N GLU A 492 6.77 -21.64 20.23
CA GLU A 492 5.95 -22.14 19.13
C GLU A 492 5.07 -23.38 19.44
N PRO A 493 4.17 -23.31 20.45
CA PRO A 493 3.30 -24.43 20.84
C PRO A 493 2.36 -24.89 19.71
N ASN A 494 2.29 -24.15 18.60
CA ASN A 494 1.57 -24.49 17.38
C ASN A 494 2.34 -25.41 16.42
N LEU A 495 3.58 -25.80 16.70
CA LEU A 495 4.36 -26.76 15.90
C LEU A 495 4.50 -28.12 16.62
N THR A 496 4.39 -29.23 15.88
CA THR A 496 4.53 -30.59 16.45
C THR A 496 5.90 -30.85 17.09
N VAL A 497 6.97 -30.26 16.57
CA VAL A 497 8.34 -30.49 17.05
C VAL A 497 8.56 -30.01 18.50
N GLU A 498 7.75 -29.04 18.96
CA GLU A 498 7.80 -28.51 20.34
C GLU A 498 7.01 -29.39 21.33
N TRP A 499 6.40 -30.50 20.87
CA TRP A 499 5.65 -31.46 21.70
C TRP A 499 6.35 -32.81 21.83
N GLU A 500 6.06 -33.53 22.92
CA GLU A 500 6.49 -34.92 23.09
C GLU A 500 5.94 -35.81 21.97
N SER A 501 6.75 -36.77 21.51
CA SER A 501 6.41 -37.66 20.36
C SER A 501 5.10 -38.43 20.52
N ALA A 502 4.68 -38.73 21.76
CA ALA A 502 3.40 -39.35 22.07
C ALA A 502 2.17 -38.51 21.65
N PHE A 503 2.32 -37.19 21.52
CA PHE A 503 1.24 -36.28 21.11
C PHE A 503 1.21 -36.04 19.59
N HIS A 504 2.29 -36.32 18.87
CA HIS A 504 2.40 -36.04 17.42
C HIS A 504 1.25 -36.61 16.58
N PRO A 505 0.78 -37.87 16.77
CA PRO A 505 -0.30 -38.43 15.95
C PRO A 505 -1.66 -37.74 16.12
N ASN A 506 -1.87 -37.01 17.21
CA ASN A 506 -3.14 -36.35 17.56
C ASN A 506 -3.02 -34.83 17.64
N PHE A 507 -1.90 -34.27 17.17
CA PHE A 507 -1.67 -32.83 17.21
C PHE A 507 -2.45 -32.10 16.09
N SER A 508 -3.27 -31.14 16.49
CA SER A 508 -3.90 -30.17 15.60
C SER A 508 -4.36 -28.98 16.45
N VAL A 509 -4.16 -27.77 15.96
CA VAL A 509 -4.78 -26.53 16.48
C VAL A 509 -6.32 -26.50 16.40
N MET A 510 -6.99 -27.58 16.01
CA MET A 510 -8.45 -27.75 16.14
C MET A 510 -8.81 -28.63 17.35
N ASN A 511 -7.86 -29.33 17.96
CA ASN A 511 -8.06 -30.18 19.12
C ASN A 511 -8.06 -29.35 20.42
N ALA A 512 -9.25 -29.03 20.95
CA ALA A 512 -9.40 -28.20 22.14
C ALA A 512 -8.69 -28.72 23.39
N ALA A 513 -8.36 -30.02 23.46
CA ALA A 513 -7.69 -30.62 24.62
C ALA A 513 -6.24 -30.11 24.81
N ILE A 514 -5.60 -29.52 23.80
CA ILE A 514 -4.19 -29.11 23.88
C ILE A 514 -3.97 -27.76 24.57
N TYR A 515 -4.96 -26.87 24.58
CA TYR A 515 -4.78 -25.49 25.06
C TYR A 515 -4.64 -25.39 26.58
N LYS A 516 -5.51 -26.09 27.32
CA LYS A 516 -5.53 -26.04 28.79
C LYS A 516 -4.21 -26.52 29.42
N PRO A 517 -3.58 -27.62 28.94
CA PRO A 517 -2.22 -27.98 29.36
C PRO A 517 -1.18 -26.89 29.09
N VAL A 518 -1.16 -26.31 27.89
CA VAL A 518 -0.20 -25.24 27.52
C VAL A 518 -0.38 -24.00 28.39
N ALA A 519 -1.63 -23.57 28.63
CA ALA A 519 -1.95 -22.46 29.52
C ALA A 519 -1.53 -22.74 30.98
N ALA A 520 -1.76 -23.96 31.48
CA ALA A 520 -1.36 -24.38 32.82
C ALA A 520 0.16 -24.40 33.01
N VAL A 521 0.90 -24.91 32.01
CA VAL A 521 2.37 -24.89 31.98
C VAL A 521 2.89 -23.47 31.98
N TRP A 522 2.36 -22.60 31.12
CA TRP A 522 2.78 -21.20 31.05
C TRP A 522 2.66 -20.50 32.40
N VAL A 523 1.51 -20.63 33.07
CA VAL A 523 1.28 -20.00 34.38
C VAL A 523 2.28 -20.49 35.42
N LYS A 524 2.46 -21.82 35.50
CA LYS A 524 3.37 -22.45 36.46
C LYS A 524 4.81 -21.98 36.23
N ASP A 525 5.28 -22.03 34.99
CA ASP A 525 6.67 -21.75 34.66
C ASP A 525 6.95 -20.24 34.70
N ALA A 526 5.98 -19.38 34.36
CA ALA A 526 6.08 -17.93 34.56
C ALA A 526 6.16 -17.54 36.04
N GLN A 527 5.36 -18.15 36.91
CA GLN A 527 5.45 -17.91 38.36
C GLN A 527 6.81 -18.34 38.94
N ARG A 528 7.36 -19.47 38.45
CA ARG A 528 8.72 -19.92 38.81
C ARG A 528 9.80 -18.99 38.28
N ALA A 529 9.68 -18.50 37.05
CA ALA A 529 10.63 -17.54 36.47
C ALA A 529 10.70 -16.24 37.29
N ILE A 530 9.52 -15.71 37.68
CA ILE A 530 9.43 -14.52 38.52
C ILE A 530 10.02 -14.77 39.93
N SER A 531 9.86 -15.98 40.49
CA SER A 531 10.42 -16.30 41.81
C SER A 531 11.95 -16.38 41.84
N VAL A 532 12.60 -16.55 40.69
CA VAL A 532 14.07 -16.48 40.53
C VAL A 532 14.58 -15.14 39.97
N GLY A 533 13.70 -14.14 39.83
CA GLY A 533 14.07 -12.77 39.41
C GLY A 533 14.01 -12.50 37.91
N ALA A 534 13.49 -13.43 37.11
CA ALA A 534 13.36 -13.28 35.66
C ALA A 534 11.97 -12.76 35.22
N LYS A 535 11.90 -12.31 33.97
CA LYS A 535 10.71 -11.76 33.30
C LYS A 535 10.28 -12.74 32.21
N PRO A 536 9.21 -13.53 32.43
CA PRO A 536 8.76 -14.54 31.48
C PRO A 536 7.97 -13.96 30.31
N ALA A 537 8.22 -14.49 29.12
CA ALA A 537 7.40 -14.26 27.95
C ALA A 537 6.09 -15.06 28.00
N PHE A 538 5.00 -14.49 27.48
CA PHE A 538 3.96 -15.24 26.78
C PHE A 538 4.52 -15.78 25.46
N TYR A 539 4.17 -17.02 25.11
CA TYR A 539 4.73 -17.74 23.98
C TYR A 539 4.52 -17.01 22.65
N ALA A 540 5.59 -16.92 21.85
CA ALA A 540 5.45 -16.69 20.42
C ALA A 540 4.91 -17.97 19.75
N THR A 541 4.09 -17.79 18.72
CA THR A 541 3.66 -18.87 17.82
C THR A 541 4.31 -18.70 16.46
N ALA A 542 4.67 -19.80 15.80
CA ALA A 542 5.18 -19.78 14.44
C ALA A 542 4.13 -19.10 13.53
N PRO A 543 4.53 -18.18 12.65
CA PRO A 543 3.63 -17.68 11.63
C PRO A 543 3.38 -18.85 10.65
N THR A 544 2.13 -19.29 10.54
CA THR A 544 1.73 -20.46 9.72
C THR A 544 0.41 -20.26 8.99
N ASP A 545 -0.26 -19.14 9.27
CA ASP A 545 -1.52 -18.71 8.67
C ASP A 545 -1.20 -17.82 7.46
N TRP A 546 -1.55 -18.29 6.27
CA TRP A 546 -1.07 -17.74 5.01
C TRP A 546 -2.20 -17.57 4.00
N LYS A 547 -2.04 -16.67 3.01
CA LYS A 547 -2.95 -16.53 1.85
C LYS A 547 -4.42 -16.33 2.25
N GLY A 548 -4.65 -15.65 3.37
CA GLY A 548 -5.98 -15.36 3.92
C GLY A 548 -6.70 -16.56 4.56
N GLN A 549 -5.99 -17.65 4.88
CA GLN A 549 -6.58 -18.87 5.46
C GLN A 549 -5.86 -19.29 6.75
N SER A 550 -6.64 -19.79 7.72
CA SER A 550 -6.07 -20.40 8.94
C SER A 550 -5.56 -21.80 8.66
N ASN A 551 -4.37 -22.13 9.17
CA ASN A 551 -3.79 -23.46 9.00
C ASN A 551 -4.44 -24.48 9.96
N PRO A 552 -5.16 -25.52 9.48
CA PRO A 552 -5.95 -26.41 10.34
C PRO A 552 -5.12 -27.32 11.25
N PHE A 553 -3.80 -27.40 11.05
CA PHE A 553 -2.89 -28.18 11.89
C PHE A 553 -2.00 -27.31 12.76
N PHE A 554 -1.54 -26.17 12.26
CA PHE A 554 -0.46 -25.38 12.86
C PHE A 554 -0.77 -23.90 13.09
N SER A 555 -2.00 -23.41 12.88
CA SER A 555 -2.38 -21.97 13.03
C SER A 555 -1.85 -21.31 14.30
N GLY A 556 -0.93 -20.35 14.14
CA GLY A 556 -0.45 -19.50 15.22
C GLY A 556 -1.54 -18.57 15.76
N VAL A 557 -2.44 -18.12 14.87
CA VAL A 557 -3.65 -17.36 15.19
C VAL A 557 -4.55 -18.11 16.18
N LEU A 558 -4.97 -19.34 15.83
CA LEU A 558 -5.92 -20.09 16.64
C LEU A 558 -5.29 -20.56 17.96
N MET A 559 -4.02 -20.98 17.92
CA MET A 559 -3.26 -21.33 19.11
C MET A 559 -3.16 -20.14 20.09
N THR A 560 -2.72 -18.96 19.61
CA THR A 560 -2.62 -17.74 20.43
C THR A 560 -3.95 -17.38 21.08
N ARG A 561 -5.02 -17.30 20.28
CA ARG A 561 -6.38 -17.01 20.79
C ARG A 561 -6.80 -17.99 21.88
N ASN A 562 -6.62 -19.29 21.65
CA ASN A 562 -7.22 -20.30 22.51
C ASN A 562 -6.42 -20.52 23.79
N ILE A 563 -5.08 -20.37 23.78
CA ILE A 563 -4.30 -20.25 25.02
C ILE A 563 -4.77 -19.02 25.83
N ILE A 564 -4.94 -17.85 25.19
CA ILE A 564 -5.38 -16.63 25.90
C ILE A 564 -6.80 -16.78 26.47
N ASN A 565 -7.71 -17.46 25.76
CA ASN A 565 -9.03 -17.81 26.29
C ASN A 565 -8.93 -18.71 27.53
N GLU A 566 -8.10 -19.76 27.49
CA GLU A 566 -7.85 -20.64 28.64
C GLU A 566 -7.26 -19.89 29.83
N LEU A 567 -6.30 -18.98 29.59
CA LEU A 567 -5.76 -18.11 30.64
C LEU A 567 -6.83 -17.21 31.25
N ALA A 568 -7.69 -16.61 30.43
CA ALA A 568 -8.76 -15.72 30.91
C ALA A 568 -9.89 -16.45 31.67
N GLN A 569 -10.14 -17.74 31.34
CA GLN A 569 -11.19 -18.56 31.96
C GLN A 569 -10.69 -19.31 33.20
N ASN A 570 -9.53 -19.99 33.10
CA ASN A 570 -9.04 -20.93 34.12
C ASN A 570 -7.90 -20.37 34.99
N PHE A 571 -7.19 -19.32 34.54
CA PHE A 571 -5.98 -18.81 35.22
C PHE A 571 -5.93 -17.27 35.32
N ARG A 572 -7.11 -16.63 35.41
CA ARG A 572 -7.24 -15.18 35.25
C ARG A 572 -6.38 -14.38 36.22
N GLN A 573 -6.45 -14.71 37.52
CA GLN A 573 -5.76 -13.94 38.56
C GLN A 573 -4.24 -14.14 38.50
N GLN A 574 -3.79 -15.35 38.18
CA GLN A 574 -2.38 -15.67 38.01
C GLN A 574 -1.80 -14.93 36.79
N THR A 575 -2.55 -14.85 35.69
CA THR A 575 -2.14 -14.12 34.48
C THR A 575 -1.98 -12.62 34.77
N LEU A 576 -2.90 -12.04 35.56
CA LEU A 576 -2.80 -10.64 36.00
C LEU A 576 -1.58 -10.40 36.90
N ASP A 577 -1.29 -11.29 37.86
CA ASP A 577 -0.09 -11.22 38.71
C ASP A 577 1.21 -11.30 37.89
N ILE A 578 1.28 -12.23 36.92
CA ILE A 578 2.45 -12.42 36.04
C ILE A 578 2.77 -11.14 35.27
N PHE A 579 1.78 -10.52 34.62
CA PHE A 579 2.01 -9.27 33.88
C PHE A 579 2.29 -8.08 34.81
N ALA A 580 1.64 -7.99 35.97
CA ALA A 580 1.93 -6.96 36.97
C ALA A 580 3.37 -7.03 37.52
N ARG A 581 3.98 -8.22 37.51
CA ARG A 581 5.34 -8.50 38.00
C ARG A 581 6.39 -8.56 36.89
N GLY A 582 6.07 -8.10 35.69
CA GLY A 582 7.03 -7.91 34.59
C GLY A 582 7.02 -8.99 33.51
N GLY A 583 5.97 -9.81 33.42
CA GLY A 583 5.70 -10.62 32.24
C GLY A 583 5.57 -9.77 30.97
N TRP A 584 5.93 -10.34 29.82
CA TRP A 584 5.94 -9.67 28.51
C TRP A 584 5.41 -10.61 27.42
N ILE A 585 5.31 -10.16 26.17
CA ILE A 585 4.78 -10.96 25.05
C ILE A 585 5.87 -11.16 24.00
N ALA A 586 6.23 -12.42 23.72
CA ALA A 586 7.07 -12.77 22.57
C ALA A 586 6.20 -12.95 21.32
N THR A 587 6.77 -12.63 20.15
CA THR A 587 6.09 -12.70 18.85
C THR A 587 7.10 -13.06 17.77
N HIS A 588 6.68 -13.83 16.75
CA HIS A 588 7.50 -14.08 15.56
C HIS A 588 6.87 -13.29 14.39
N SER A 589 7.63 -12.41 13.72
CA SER A 589 7.12 -11.46 12.72
C SER A 589 7.84 -11.59 11.38
N ALA A 590 7.27 -12.32 10.41
CA ALA A 590 7.93 -12.73 9.15
C ALA A 590 7.15 -12.34 7.87
N THR A 591 7.84 -12.17 6.72
CA THR A 591 7.38 -11.45 5.49
C THR A 591 7.50 -12.31 4.20
N PHE A 592 6.83 -12.11 3.03
CA PHE A 592 6.03 -11.01 2.44
C PHE A 592 5.12 -11.53 1.25
N GLU A 593 3.83 -11.14 1.10
CA GLU A 593 2.99 -11.22 -0.15
C GLU A 593 1.84 -10.13 -0.14
N GLN A 594 2.12 -8.88 -0.59
CA GLN A 594 1.20 -7.73 -0.94
C GLN A 594 0.69 -6.65 0.11
N PRO A 595 0.88 -5.33 -0.16
CA PRO A 595 0.74 -4.17 0.78
C PRO A 595 -0.68 -3.86 1.32
N VAL A 596 -0.91 -3.05 2.38
CA VAL A 596 -0.21 -2.71 3.66
C VAL A 596 -1.32 -2.38 4.67
N ASP A 597 -2.16 -3.36 4.95
CA ASP A 597 -3.30 -3.21 5.84
C ASP A 597 -3.65 -4.59 6.43
N PHE A 598 -4.19 -4.58 7.65
CA PHE A 598 -4.40 -5.78 8.47
C PHE A 598 -5.34 -5.42 9.62
N ASN A 599 -6.33 -6.27 9.85
CA ASN A 599 -7.04 -6.43 11.11
C ASN A 599 -7.32 -7.93 11.25
N PRO A 600 -6.83 -8.61 12.31
CA PRO A 600 -6.89 -10.05 12.33
C PRO A 600 -8.31 -10.63 12.40
N PHE A 601 -9.34 -9.92 12.91
CA PHE A 601 -10.71 -10.49 13.07
C PHE A 601 -11.89 -9.51 12.98
N GLN A 602 -12.00 -8.72 11.91
CA GLN A 602 -13.27 -8.00 11.58
C GLN A 602 -14.00 -8.57 10.36
N THR A 603 -15.32 -8.41 10.35
CA THR A 603 -16.28 -9.04 9.43
C THR A 603 -16.60 -8.21 8.17
N VAL A 604 -15.69 -7.33 7.74
CA VAL A 604 -15.90 -6.44 6.58
C VAL A 604 -14.73 -6.59 5.61
N GLY A 605 -15.01 -6.88 4.34
CA GLY A 605 -14.03 -7.46 3.42
C GLY A 605 -12.98 -6.49 2.86
N ALA A 606 -11.73 -6.74 3.22
CA ALA A 606 -10.51 -6.39 2.49
C ALA A 606 -9.42 -7.45 2.80
N THR A 607 -8.42 -7.58 1.94
CA THR A 607 -7.38 -8.65 1.97
C THR A 607 -6.16 -8.22 2.82
N TRP A 608 -5.48 -9.15 3.53
CA TRP A 608 -4.47 -8.79 4.55
C TRP A 608 -3.18 -9.65 4.57
N GLU A 609 -2.11 -9.08 5.16
CA GLU A 609 -0.78 -9.69 5.38
C GLU A 609 -0.36 -9.80 6.87
N MET A 610 0.39 -10.85 7.24
CA MET A 610 0.74 -11.24 8.63
C MET A 610 1.95 -10.53 9.28
N THR A 611 2.64 -9.66 8.56
CA THR A 611 4.11 -9.83 8.52
C THR A 611 4.93 -8.95 9.45
N LEU A 612 4.56 -7.67 9.57
CA LEU A 612 5.12 -6.72 10.55
C LEU A 612 4.13 -6.35 11.66
N ARG A 613 3.01 -7.08 11.73
CA ARG A 613 1.86 -6.80 12.61
C ARG A 613 1.34 -8.05 13.33
N SER A 614 2.05 -9.19 13.26
CA SER A 614 1.69 -10.40 14.01
C SER A 614 1.56 -10.15 15.51
N TYR A 615 2.31 -9.19 16.04
CA TYR A 615 2.19 -8.72 17.42
C TYR A 615 0.81 -8.18 17.80
N GLU A 616 0.00 -7.73 16.84
CA GLU A 616 -1.35 -7.25 17.12
C GLU A 616 -2.31 -8.38 17.47
N ILE A 617 -2.03 -9.62 17.06
CA ILE A 617 -2.85 -10.80 17.37
C ILE A 617 -2.91 -11.05 18.89
N PRO A 618 -1.79 -11.31 19.61
CA PRO A 618 -1.86 -11.50 21.06
C PRO A 618 -2.38 -10.26 21.77
N LEU A 619 -2.05 -9.04 21.31
CA LEU A 619 -2.57 -7.82 21.92
C LEU A 619 -4.10 -7.69 21.80
N ALA A 620 -4.66 -7.95 20.62
CA ALA A 620 -6.10 -7.93 20.40
C ALA A 620 -6.82 -9.02 21.20
N GLU A 621 -6.24 -10.22 21.25
CA GLU A 621 -6.81 -11.35 22.01
C GLU A 621 -6.74 -11.12 23.53
N PHE A 622 -5.62 -10.59 24.06
CA PHE A 622 -5.53 -10.19 25.48
C PHE A 622 -6.53 -9.07 25.81
N LYS A 623 -6.66 -8.03 24.96
CA LYS A 623 -7.66 -6.96 25.14
C LYS A 623 -9.09 -7.53 25.13
N ARG A 624 -9.39 -8.47 24.23
CA ARG A 624 -10.71 -9.13 24.11
C ARG A 624 -11.03 -10.00 25.33
N ALA A 625 -10.08 -10.77 25.84
CA ALA A 625 -10.31 -11.75 26.90
C ALA A 625 -10.18 -11.18 28.34
N PHE A 626 -9.34 -10.17 28.53
CA PHE A 626 -9.13 -9.54 29.85
C PHE A 626 -9.84 -8.20 30.01
N GLY A 627 -10.09 -7.46 28.93
CA GLY A 627 -10.70 -6.13 28.97
C GLY A 627 -9.85 -5.15 29.79
N ALA A 628 -10.50 -4.23 30.50
CA ALA A 628 -9.82 -3.23 31.34
C ALA A 628 -9.04 -3.81 32.55
N ALA A 629 -9.16 -5.11 32.85
CA ALA A 629 -8.42 -5.73 33.95
C ALA A 629 -6.92 -5.87 33.65
N LEU A 630 -6.53 -5.89 32.37
CA LEU A 630 -5.13 -5.99 31.94
C LEU A 630 -4.80 -4.79 31.05
N ASN A 631 -3.87 -3.92 31.50
CA ASN A 631 -3.40 -2.81 30.69
C ASN A 631 -2.41 -3.28 29.62
N VAL A 632 -2.95 -3.86 28.55
CA VAL A 632 -2.21 -4.47 27.43
C VAL A 632 -1.29 -3.48 26.70
N ASP A 633 -1.57 -2.18 26.76
CA ASP A 633 -0.75 -1.16 26.10
C ASP A 633 0.58 -0.88 26.84
N ASN A 634 0.64 -1.17 28.14
CA ASN A 634 1.88 -1.08 28.94
C ASN A 634 2.71 -2.38 28.92
N ILE A 635 2.21 -3.48 28.37
CA ILE A 635 2.96 -4.75 28.33
C ILE A 635 4.06 -4.66 27.25
N PRO A 636 5.34 -4.94 27.59
CA PRO A 636 6.41 -5.03 26.61
C PRO A 636 6.11 -6.13 25.59
N VAL A 637 6.30 -5.83 24.31
CA VAL A 637 6.21 -6.81 23.24
C VAL A 637 7.53 -6.80 22.49
N ILE A 638 8.13 -7.97 22.29
CA ILE A 638 9.37 -8.13 21.54
C ILE A 638 9.10 -9.13 20.43
N SER A 639 9.45 -8.77 19.20
CA SER A 639 9.52 -9.78 18.14
C SER A 639 10.82 -10.52 18.31
N THR A 640 10.77 -11.73 18.83
CA THR A 640 11.97 -12.52 19.15
C THR A 640 12.49 -13.31 17.95
N GLU A 641 11.69 -13.44 16.90
CA GLU A 641 12.08 -14.09 15.65
C GLU A 641 11.33 -13.47 14.45
N GLY A 642 11.62 -13.99 13.25
CA GLY A 642 11.03 -13.58 11.98
C GLY A 642 11.96 -12.71 11.13
N GLY A 643 11.39 -11.85 10.30
CA GLY A 643 12.10 -11.04 9.31
C GLY A 643 11.76 -11.44 7.87
N VAL A 644 12.76 -11.35 7.00
CA VAL A 644 12.66 -11.59 5.56
C VAL A 644 13.70 -12.62 5.15
N TYR A 645 13.36 -13.51 4.24
CA TYR A 645 14.19 -14.65 3.86
C TYR A 645 14.62 -14.58 2.39
N THR A 646 15.84 -15.01 2.12
CA THR A 646 16.44 -15.06 0.77
C THR A 646 15.90 -16.23 -0.05
N LYS A 647 16.13 -16.25 -1.36
CA LYS A 647 15.77 -17.35 -2.27
C LYS A 647 16.38 -18.69 -1.86
N ASP A 648 17.60 -18.63 -1.36
CA ASP A 648 18.43 -19.79 -1.09
C ASP A 648 18.21 -20.32 0.34
N SER A 649 17.58 -19.52 1.22
CA SER A 649 16.92 -20.00 2.43
C SER A 649 15.93 -21.11 2.10
N SER A 650 16.04 -22.28 2.72
CA SER A 650 15.11 -23.40 2.55
C SER A 650 14.30 -23.76 3.80
N SER A 651 14.50 -23.02 4.89
CA SER A 651 13.74 -23.09 6.14
C SER A 651 12.24 -22.81 5.96
N MET A 652 11.86 -22.09 4.91
CA MET A 652 10.48 -21.66 4.61
C MET A 652 9.96 -22.37 3.34
N PHE A 653 9.09 -23.37 3.52
CA PHE A 653 8.38 -24.07 2.44
C PHE A 653 7.10 -23.31 2.02
N GLY A 654 6.97 -22.97 0.73
CA GLY A 654 5.73 -22.43 0.15
C GLY A 654 5.62 -20.89 0.02
N HIS A 655 6.71 -20.17 0.27
CA HIS A 655 6.78 -18.70 0.21
C HIS A 655 7.40 -18.19 -1.10
N GLU A 656 6.96 -17.03 -1.61
CA GLU A 656 7.80 -16.26 -2.53
C GLU A 656 9.00 -15.70 -1.74
N ARG A 657 10.21 -16.07 -2.18
CA ARG A 657 11.46 -15.75 -1.49
C ARG A 657 12.14 -14.56 -2.17
N LEU A 658 12.83 -13.72 -1.39
CA LEU A 658 13.52 -12.55 -1.93
C LEU A 658 14.66 -12.99 -2.86
N LYS A 659 14.75 -12.37 -4.03
CA LYS A 659 15.51 -12.90 -5.18
C LYS A 659 17.02 -12.91 -4.96
N SER A 660 17.52 -12.14 -4.00
CA SER A 660 18.93 -12.12 -3.60
C SER A 660 19.16 -11.47 -2.22
N HIS A 661 20.39 -11.51 -1.70
CA HIS A 661 20.76 -10.91 -0.40
C HIS A 661 20.59 -9.37 -0.38
N GLU A 662 20.63 -8.75 -1.55
CA GLU A 662 20.42 -7.33 -1.79
C GLU A 662 18.97 -6.89 -1.51
N GLU A 663 18.01 -7.68 -2.01
CA GLU A 663 16.59 -7.45 -1.74
C GLU A 663 16.28 -7.70 -0.25
N HIS A 664 16.91 -8.72 0.34
CA HIS A 664 16.89 -8.95 1.79
C HIS A 664 17.39 -7.72 2.58
N ALA A 665 18.55 -7.16 2.22
CA ALA A 665 19.11 -5.97 2.85
C ALA A 665 18.17 -4.76 2.79
N GLN A 666 17.58 -4.48 1.61
CA GLN A 666 16.61 -3.42 1.46
C GLN A 666 15.37 -3.64 2.35
N LYS A 667 14.85 -4.87 2.39
CA LYS A 667 13.63 -5.19 3.12
C LYS A 667 13.80 -5.13 4.64
N VAL A 668 14.96 -5.52 5.17
CA VAL A 668 15.29 -5.36 6.59
C VAL A 668 15.35 -3.87 6.99
N VAL A 669 15.94 -3.01 6.16
CA VAL A 669 15.95 -1.55 6.41
C VAL A 669 14.54 -0.95 6.32
N GLU A 670 13.72 -1.37 5.36
CA GLU A 670 12.31 -0.96 5.27
C GLU A 670 11.49 -1.37 6.49
N MET A 671 11.73 -2.58 7.02
CA MET A 671 11.13 -3.13 8.23
C MET A 671 11.49 -2.33 9.48
N PHE A 672 12.77 -2.05 9.76
CA PHE A 672 13.14 -1.25 10.93
C PHE A 672 12.64 0.19 10.82
N ARG A 673 12.66 0.80 9.63
CA ARG A 673 12.04 2.10 9.38
C ARG A 673 10.51 2.09 9.57
N TYR A 674 9.84 0.95 9.38
CA TYR A 674 8.42 0.80 9.72
C TYR A 674 8.20 0.73 11.23
N LEU A 675 8.97 -0.10 11.94
CA LEU A 675 8.84 -0.27 13.39
C LEU A 675 9.18 1.00 14.19
N ASP A 676 10.17 1.78 13.72
CA ASP A 676 10.46 3.10 14.28
C ASP A 676 9.24 4.05 14.25
N ARG A 677 8.38 3.91 13.22
CA ARG A 677 7.16 4.71 13.05
C ARG A 677 5.95 4.15 13.81
N THR A 678 5.80 2.83 13.93
CA THR A 678 4.66 2.23 14.64
C THR A 678 4.82 2.15 16.15
N LYS A 679 6.07 2.19 16.65
CA LYS A 679 6.41 2.47 18.05
C LYS A 679 5.88 1.45 19.09
N ARG A 680 5.27 0.34 18.65
CA ARG A 680 4.67 -0.67 19.56
C ARG A 680 5.63 -1.73 20.09
N LEU A 681 6.63 -2.13 19.30
CA LEU A 681 7.62 -3.13 19.72
C LEU A 681 8.70 -2.49 20.58
N LYS A 682 9.09 -3.18 21.67
CA LYS A 682 10.24 -2.83 22.50
C LYS A 682 11.56 -3.19 21.81
N ALA A 683 11.55 -4.28 21.03
CA ALA A 683 12.63 -4.69 20.14
C ALA A 683 12.11 -5.64 19.05
N MET A 684 12.89 -5.81 17.99
CA MET A 684 12.76 -6.92 17.04
C MET A 684 14.12 -7.58 16.83
N CYS A 685 14.16 -8.91 16.95
CA CYS A 685 15.31 -9.78 16.74
C CYS A 685 15.06 -10.66 15.50
N PRO A 686 15.39 -10.21 14.28
CA PRO A 686 15.21 -11.02 13.09
C PRO A 686 16.12 -12.24 13.08
N TRP A 687 15.64 -13.29 12.42
CA TRP A 687 16.38 -14.51 12.14
C TRP A 687 17.29 -14.30 10.91
N CYS A 688 18.60 -14.55 10.99
CA CYS A 688 19.41 -14.63 12.22
C CYS A 688 20.80 -14.03 11.97
N ILE A 689 21.63 -13.95 13.02
CA ILE A 689 22.96 -13.33 12.89
C ILE A 689 23.89 -14.08 11.93
N SER A 690 23.90 -15.41 12.01
CA SER A 690 24.78 -16.29 11.24
C SER A 690 24.27 -17.72 11.31
N VAL A 691 24.53 -18.49 10.25
CA VAL A 691 24.39 -19.94 10.24
C VAL A 691 25.70 -20.52 9.71
N GLY A 692 26.37 -21.30 10.56
CA GLY A 692 27.71 -21.83 10.31
C GLY A 692 28.20 -22.72 11.45
N ASN A 693 29.50 -23.03 11.44
CA ASN A 693 30.14 -23.97 12.35
C ASN A 693 30.69 -23.33 13.64
N LEU A 694 30.87 -22.01 13.69
CA LEU A 694 31.33 -21.26 14.86
C LEU A 694 30.15 -20.74 15.69
N ILE A 695 29.11 -20.22 15.04
CA ILE A 695 27.77 -20.07 15.63
C ILE A 695 26.69 -20.24 14.56
N GLY A 696 25.77 -21.19 14.77
CA GLY A 696 24.66 -21.40 13.86
C GLY A 696 23.72 -22.55 14.19
N HIS A 697 22.78 -22.78 13.28
CA HIS A 697 22.00 -24.01 13.20
C HIS A 697 22.78 -25.05 12.38
N PHE A 698 22.88 -26.30 12.84
CA PHE A 698 23.59 -27.37 12.12
C PHE A 698 22.81 -27.94 10.92
N ASP A 699 21.72 -27.28 10.51
CA ASP A 699 20.87 -27.73 9.43
C ASP A 699 21.12 -26.82 8.22
N ALA A 700 21.54 -27.44 7.12
CA ALA A 700 21.89 -26.77 5.89
C ALA A 700 20.73 -25.92 5.33
N GLN A 701 19.47 -26.20 5.71
CA GLN A 701 18.33 -25.45 5.20
C GLN A 701 18.30 -23.97 5.61
N PHE A 702 19.00 -23.59 6.70
CA PHE A 702 19.10 -22.21 7.18
C PHE A 702 20.40 -21.51 6.75
N ALA A 703 21.29 -22.15 5.98
CA ALA A 703 22.67 -21.67 5.75
C ALA A 703 22.78 -20.26 5.14
N GLU A 704 21.71 -19.77 4.50
CA GLU A 704 21.65 -18.45 3.83
C GLU A 704 20.69 -17.46 4.53
N ASP A 705 20.25 -17.78 5.76
CA ASP A 705 19.38 -16.95 6.61
C ASP A 705 20.18 -15.93 7.46
N GLY A 706 21.51 -16.08 7.50
CA GLY A 706 22.40 -15.23 8.28
C GLY A 706 22.50 -13.78 7.75
N TRP A 707 22.86 -12.86 8.63
CA TRP A 707 23.31 -11.50 8.25
C TRP A 707 24.82 -11.43 8.01
N ILE A 708 25.55 -12.38 8.59
CA ILE A 708 26.98 -12.63 8.44
C ILE A 708 27.12 -14.10 8.08
N LYS A 709 27.92 -14.41 7.06
CA LYS A 709 28.23 -15.78 6.65
C LYS A 709 29.56 -16.22 7.24
N GLU A 710 29.67 -17.49 7.59
CA GLU A 710 30.95 -18.08 7.98
C GLU A 710 31.59 -18.80 6.79
N VAL A 711 32.82 -18.42 6.46
CA VAL A 711 33.59 -19.03 5.36
C VAL A 711 34.98 -19.37 5.88
N ASN A 712 35.30 -20.67 5.94
CA ASN A 712 36.60 -21.18 6.40
C ASN A 712 37.04 -20.65 7.78
N GLY A 713 36.09 -20.47 8.70
CA GLY A 713 36.35 -19.92 10.04
C GLY A 713 36.50 -18.39 10.10
N GLN A 714 36.25 -17.68 9.01
CA GLN A 714 36.20 -16.21 8.95
C GLN A 714 34.77 -15.71 8.80
N LEU A 715 34.51 -14.51 9.33
CA LEU A 715 33.22 -13.84 9.23
C LEU A 715 33.17 -12.96 7.97
N ALA A 716 32.22 -13.24 7.08
CA ALA A 716 31.98 -12.50 5.86
C ALA A 716 30.62 -11.78 5.96
N PRO A 717 30.58 -10.45 6.16
CA PRO A 717 29.32 -9.71 6.21
C PRO A 717 28.56 -9.78 4.88
N LEU A 718 27.23 -9.98 4.95
CA LEU A 718 26.35 -9.95 3.79
C LEU A 718 25.78 -8.53 3.57
N PRO A 719 25.20 -8.19 2.41
CA PRO A 719 24.68 -6.85 2.12
C PRO A 719 23.76 -6.24 3.19
N VAL A 720 23.02 -7.07 3.95
CA VAL A 720 22.16 -6.63 5.05
C VAL A 720 22.95 -5.98 6.21
N TYR A 721 24.17 -6.45 6.49
CA TYR A 721 25.04 -5.83 7.50
C TYR A 721 25.43 -4.39 7.12
N GLU A 722 25.87 -4.18 5.87
CA GLU A 722 26.26 -2.86 5.38
C GLU A 722 25.04 -1.91 5.33
N ALA A 723 23.88 -2.41 4.90
CA ALA A 723 22.63 -1.65 4.88
C ALA A 723 22.16 -1.24 6.30
N MET A 724 22.32 -2.11 7.30
CA MET A 724 22.02 -1.78 8.70
C MET A 724 23.04 -0.81 9.32
N ARG A 725 24.33 -0.90 8.97
CA ARG A 725 25.33 0.11 9.35
C ARG A 725 25.00 1.48 8.74
N GLN A 726 24.58 1.53 7.47
CA GLN A 726 24.16 2.78 6.83
C GLN A 726 22.89 3.34 7.46
N LEU A 727 21.88 2.50 7.74
CA LEU A 727 20.69 2.93 8.49
C LEU A 727 21.09 3.56 9.83
N ARG A 728 22.06 2.99 10.56
CA ARG A 728 22.53 3.60 11.80
C ARG A 728 23.19 4.95 11.57
N PHE A 729 24.03 5.08 10.55
CA PHE A 729 24.67 6.35 10.22
C PHE A 729 23.62 7.44 9.95
N ASP A 730 22.60 7.14 9.15
CA ASP A 730 21.49 8.04 8.86
C ASP A 730 20.80 8.50 10.17
N GLN A 731 20.43 7.54 11.02
CA GLN A 731 19.78 7.81 12.31
C GLN A 731 20.64 8.68 13.24
N GLN A 732 21.97 8.50 13.24
CA GLN A 732 22.88 9.34 14.02
C GLN A 732 22.91 10.79 13.53
N GLN A 733 22.78 11.03 12.23
CA GLN A 733 22.68 12.40 11.71
C GLN A 733 21.34 13.04 12.11
N GLU A 734 20.24 12.27 12.07
CA GLU A 734 18.92 12.73 12.52
C GLU A 734 18.91 13.04 14.03
N GLU A 735 19.48 12.17 14.86
CA GLU A 735 19.61 12.35 16.31
C GLU A 735 20.53 13.54 16.69
N ALA A 736 21.63 13.73 15.95
CA ALA A 736 22.53 14.86 16.17
C ALA A 736 21.88 16.20 15.79
N ALA A 737 21.02 16.24 14.77
CA ALA A 737 20.34 17.45 14.33
C ALA A 737 19.31 18.00 15.35
N VAL A 738 18.80 17.15 16.26
CA VAL A 738 17.83 17.53 17.29
C VAL A 738 18.41 17.67 18.69
N THR A 739 19.66 17.24 18.90
CA THR A 739 20.32 17.36 20.20
C THR A 739 20.90 18.76 20.35
N PRO A 740 20.50 19.58 21.34
CA PRO A 740 21.04 20.93 21.50
C PRO A 740 22.54 20.88 21.80
N THR A 741 23.36 21.37 20.87
CA THR A 741 24.82 21.43 21.06
C THR A 741 25.14 22.39 22.21
N PRO A 742 25.82 21.95 23.29
CA PRO A 742 26.31 22.89 24.29
C PRO A 742 27.34 23.84 23.65
N PRO A 743 27.43 25.11 24.10
CA PRO A 743 28.32 26.10 23.50
C PRO A 743 29.78 25.61 23.57
N GLN A 744 30.36 25.29 22.42
CA GLN A 744 31.71 24.75 22.36
C GLN A 744 32.76 25.85 22.50
N PRO A 745 33.88 25.58 23.21
CA PRO A 745 35.07 26.41 23.12
C PRO A 745 35.65 26.36 21.70
N PRO A 746 36.52 27.31 21.30
CA PRO A 746 37.07 27.38 19.95
C PRO A 746 37.77 26.07 19.57
N GLN A 747 37.20 25.35 18.59
CA GLN A 747 37.74 24.05 18.18
C GLN A 747 39.05 24.20 17.40
N ALA A 748 39.95 23.22 17.59
CA ALA A 748 40.98 22.87 16.62
C ALA A 748 40.33 22.57 15.25
N PRO A 749 41.06 22.73 14.12
CA PRO A 749 40.48 22.57 12.78
C PRO A 749 39.72 21.25 12.62
N ALA A 750 38.46 21.36 12.18
CA ALA A 750 37.47 20.30 12.28
C ALA A 750 37.94 18.98 11.62
N SER A 751 37.83 17.88 12.36
CA SER A 751 38.11 16.52 11.90
C SER A 751 37.07 15.98 10.90
N ARG A 752 35.94 16.67 10.79
CA ARG A 752 34.83 16.40 9.88
C ARG A 752 34.50 17.66 9.08
N VAL A 753 34.29 17.50 7.77
CA VAL A 753 33.87 18.57 6.86
C VAL A 753 32.73 18.05 6.00
N ARG A 754 31.67 18.85 5.84
CA ARG A 754 30.61 18.62 4.86
C ARG A 754 30.35 19.93 4.12
N LEU A 755 30.12 19.90 2.82
CA LEU A 755 29.94 21.07 1.96
C LEU A 755 28.48 21.20 1.53
N ASP A 756 27.96 22.42 1.50
CA ASP A 756 26.59 22.67 1.03
C ASP A 756 26.49 22.56 -0.50
N VAL A 757 26.22 21.34 -0.98
CA VAL A 757 26.06 21.03 -2.41
C VAL A 757 24.60 20.65 -2.66
N VAL A 758 24.03 21.11 -3.79
CA VAL A 758 22.70 20.69 -4.21
C VAL A 758 22.81 19.31 -4.85
N TRP A 759 22.09 18.31 -4.33
CA TRP A 759 22.02 16.98 -4.95
C TRP A 759 21.07 16.97 -6.16
N HIS A 760 21.41 16.18 -7.18
CA HIS A 760 20.57 15.93 -8.35
C HIS A 760 20.67 14.45 -8.78
N SER A 761 19.60 13.93 -9.38
CA SER A 761 19.57 12.58 -9.98
C SER A 761 19.74 12.66 -11.50
N GLN A 762 20.56 11.78 -12.08
CA GLN A 762 20.65 11.62 -13.54
C GLN A 762 19.38 10.99 -14.16
N ASN A 763 18.46 10.53 -13.31
CA ASN A 763 17.18 9.94 -13.67
C ASN A 763 16.00 10.88 -13.35
N ASP A 764 16.25 12.14 -12.98
CA ASP A 764 15.19 13.13 -12.78
C ASP A 764 14.68 13.65 -14.13
N PRO A 765 13.43 13.34 -14.53
CA PRO A 765 12.88 13.74 -15.82
C PRO A 765 12.65 15.25 -15.94
N ASN A 766 12.79 16.02 -14.84
CA ASN A 766 12.71 17.48 -14.86
C ASN A 766 14.06 18.14 -15.15
N THR A 767 15.19 17.44 -14.89
CA THR A 767 16.52 18.02 -15.08
C THR A 767 17.33 17.38 -16.20
N ALA A 768 17.08 16.12 -16.54
CA ALA A 768 17.84 15.36 -17.55
C ALA A 768 16.91 14.71 -18.59
N LYS A 769 15.86 15.41 -19.03
CA LYS A 769 14.81 14.87 -19.90
C LYS A 769 15.35 14.38 -21.24
N THR A 770 16.31 15.10 -21.83
CA THR A 770 16.92 14.74 -23.12
C THR A 770 18.30 14.12 -22.97
N HIS A 771 18.92 14.11 -21.80
CA HIS A 771 20.22 13.46 -21.54
C HIS A 771 20.17 12.57 -20.29
N LEU A 772 19.15 11.71 -20.22
CA LEU A 772 18.97 10.75 -19.13
C LEU A 772 20.22 9.88 -18.95
N ALA A 773 20.54 9.57 -17.70
CA ALA A 773 21.62 8.69 -17.29
C ALA A 773 23.08 9.15 -17.53
N ASP A 774 23.33 10.41 -17.90
CA ASP A 774 24.70 10.94 -17.90
C ASP A 774 25.12 11.51 -16.53
N CYS A 775 25.96 10.76 -15.82
CA CYS A 775 26.42 11.09 -14.47
C CYS A 775 27.35 12.32 -14.42
N GLY A 776 28.11 12.59 -15.48
CA GLY A 776 29.08 13.69 -15.52
C GLY A 776 28.41 15.07 -15.50
N PRO A 777 27.61 15.43 -16.52
CA PRO A 777 26.83 16.66 -16.55
C PRO A 777 25.86 16.80 -15.37
N THR A 778 25.39 15.69 -14.79
CA THR A 778 24.59 15.73 -13.55
C THR A 778 25.44 16.19 -12.36
N CYS A 779 26.64 15.65 -12.16
CA CYS A 779 27.60 16.14 -11.15
C CYS A 779 27.97 17.61 -11.39
N LEU A 780 28.13 18.01 -12.64
CA LEU A 780 28.39 19.41 -13.00
C LEU A 780 27.21 20.33 -12.64
N ALA A 781 25.97 19.91 -12.89
CA ALA A 781 24.77 20.65 -12.49
C ALA A 781 24.72 20.86 -10.97
N MET A 782 25.09 19.85 -10.17
CA MET A 782 25.22 20.00 -8.70
C MET A 782 26.21 21.11 -8.33
N ILE A 783 27.41 21.12 -8.93
CA ILE A 783 28.42 22.17 -8.71
C ILE A 783 27.88 23.54 -9.13
N PHE A 784 27.23 23.67 -10.29
CA PHE A 784 26.64 24.93 -10.72
C PHE A 784 25.53 25.42 -9.78
N ASN A 785 24.73 24.51 -9.22
CA ASN A 785 23.57 24.82 -8.39
C ASN A 785 23.90 25.08 -6.92
N THR A 786 25.09 24.70 -6.45
CA THR A 786 25.63 25.09 -5.14
C THR A 786 25.50 26.61 -4.92
N GLY A 787 24.88 27.03 -3.81
CA GLY A 787 24.63 28.43 -3.48
C GLY A 787 23.54 29.13 -4.32
N LYS A 788 22.85 28.43 -5.23
CA LYS A 788 21.75 29.00 -6.04
C LYS A 788 20.37 28.64 -5.50
N VAL A 789 19.50 29.64 -5.44
CA VAL A 789 18.05 29.46 -5.21
C VAL A 789 17.41 28.66 -6.37
N PRO A 790 16.33 27.89 -6.14
CA PRO A 790 15.75 27.00 -7.16
C PRO A 790 15.48 27.64 -8.53
N ALA A 791 14.99 28.88 -8.57
CA ALA A 791 14.70 29.62 -9.81
C ALA A 791 15.93 29.98 -10.66
N GLN A 792 17.15 29.82 -10.13
CA GLN A 792 18.42 30.09 -10.82
C GLN A 792 19.20 28.81 -11.16
N ARG A 793 18.66 27.63 -10.80
CA ARG A 793 19.33 26.35 -11.00
C ARG A 793 19.33 25.96 -12.48
N VAL A 794 20.48 25.44 -12.93
CA VAL A 794 20.63 24.86 -14.27
C VAL A 794 20.22 23.38 -14.23
N THR A 795 19.60 22.93 -15.31
CA THR A 795 19.30 21.52 -15.58
C THR A 795 20.44 20.90 -16.40
N VAL A 796 20.55 19.57 -16.42
CA VAL A 796 21.50 18.85 -17.28
C VAL A 796 21.27 19.21 -18.75
N ASP A 797 20.01 19.20 -19.19
CA ASP A 797 19.66 19.58 -20.57
C ASP A 797 20.06 21.03 -20.89
N SER A 798 19.98 21.95 -19.92
CA SER A 798 20.42 23.34 -20.13
C SER A 798 21.94 23.49 -20.25
N LEU A 799 22.74 22.66 -19.55
CA LEU A 799 24.20 22.66 -19.70
C LEU A 799 24.59 22.29 -21.14
N TYR A 800 23.90 21.32 -21.75
CA TYR A 800 24.06 20.96 -23.15
C TYR A 800 23.55 22.03 -24.11
N ALA A 801 22.35 22.57 -23.89
CA ALA A 801 21.77 23.61 -24.75
C ALA A 801 22.65 24.87 -24.81
N ASN A 802 23.30 25.21 -23.70
CA ASN A 802 24.23 26.33 -23.58
C ASN A 802 25.64 26.05 -24.12
N SER A 803 25.98 24.79 -24.45
CA SER A 803 27.29 24.39 -24.97
C SER A 803 27.31 24.46 -26.50
N PRO A 804 28.00 25.42 -27.15
CA PRO A 804 28.07 25.49 -28.60
C PRO A 804 28.68 24.22 -29.22
N THR A 805 29.59 23.57 -28.48
CA THR A 805 30.31 22.36 -28.90
C THR A 805 29.46 21.10 -28.75
N LEU A 806 28.68 20.95 -27.67
CA LEU A 806 27.99 19.69 -27.33
C LEU A 806 26.46 19.71 -27.44
N ARG A 807 25.83 20.86 -27.75
CA ARG A 807 24.35 20.97 -27.94
C ARG A 807 23.74 19.98 -28.95
N ASN A 808 24.54 19.40 -29.84
CA ASN A 808 24.14 18.43 -30.86
C ASN A 808 24.60 16.99 -30.53
N LYS A 809 25.15 16.72 -29.34
CA LYS A 809 25.59 15.38 -28.93
C LYS A 809 24.37 14.44 -28.85
N SER A 810 24.55 13.18 -29.21
CA SER A 810 23.48 12.18 -29.07
C SER A 810 23.09 12.00 -27.61
N PHE A 811 21.80 11.97 -27.31
CA PHE A 811 21.24 11.68 -25.99
C PHE A 811 21.67 10.32 -25.41
N THR A 812 22.13 9.40 -26.26
CA THR A 812 22.64 8.07 -25.87
C THR A 812 24.16 8.01 -25.68
N ALA A 813 24.89 9.10 -25.96
CA ALA A 813 26.34 9.12 -25.88
C ALA A 813 26.82 9.69 -24.54
N PHE A 814 27.62 8.91 -23.81
CA PHE A 814 28.24 9.36 -22.55
C PHE A 814 29.20 10.54 -22.77
N THR A 815 29.28 11.44 -21.79
CA THR A 815 30.25 12.55 -21.77
C THR A 815 31.63 12.08 -21.32
N THR A 816 32.63 12.31 -22.17
CA THR A 816 34.05 12.03 -21.88
C THR A 816 34.69 13.09 -20.99
N LEU A 817 35.89 12.82 -20.48
CA LEU A 817 36.65 13.75 -19.64
C LEU A 817 36.92 15.12 -20.29
N ALA A 818 37.31 15.14 -21.57
CA ALA A 818 37.55 16.38 -22.32
C ALA A 818 36.26 17.15 -22.63
N GLU A 819 35.15 16.43 -22.82
CA GLU A 819 33.83 17.04 -22.99
C GLU A 819 33.32 17.65 -21.69
N MET A 820 33.55 17.02 -20.54
CA MET A 820 33.26 17.56 -19.20
C MET A 820 34.00 18.88 -18.92
N GLU A 821 35.30 18.97 -19.28
CA GLU A 821 36.04 20.23 -19.18
C GLU A 821 35.48 21.30 -20.14
N THR A 822 35.05 20.88 -21.34
CA THR A 822 34.49 21.78 -22.36
C THR A 822 33.13 22.35 -21.96
N ILE A 823 32.16 21.51 -21.61
CA ILE A 823 30.82 21.93 -21.18
C ILE A 823 30.85 22.76 -19.90
N SER A 824 31.76 22.44 -18.96
CA SER A 824 31.98 23.25 -17.77
C SER A 824 32.47 24.65 -18.13
N ARG A 825 33.53 24.74 -18.94
CA ARG A 825 34.13 26.02 -19.38
C ARG A 825 33.11 26.88 -20.14
N GLU A 826 32.34 26.28 -21.05
CA GLU A 826 31.32 26.98 -21.85
C GLU A 826 30.14 27.47 -20.99
N ASN A 827 29.82 26.79 -19.89
CA ASN A 827 28.80 27.24 -18.93
C ASN A 827 29.36 28.17 -17.82
N GLY A 828 30.66 28.45 -17.78
CA GLY A 828 31.26 29.44 -16.85
C GLY A 828 31.79 28.90 -15.51
N VAL A 829 32.01 27.58 -15.38
CA VAL A 829 32.79 27.00 -14.27
C VAL A 829 34.05 26.36 -14.84
N GLN A 830 35.21 26.60 -14.25
CA GLN A 830 36.42 25.93 -14.69
C GLN A 830 36.61 24.65 -13.87
N LEU A 831 36.49 23.51 -14.54
CA LEU A 831 37.02 22.24 -14.06
C LEU A 831 38.43 22.04 -14.61
N LYS A 832 39.31 21.45 -13.81
CA LYS A 832 40.64 20.99 -14.22
C LYS A 832 40.80 19.53 -13.82
N GLY A 833 41.08 18.66 -14.78
CA GLY A 833 41.46 17.28 -14.54
C GLY A 833 42.77 17.16 -13.77
N GLU A 834 42.81 16.27 -12.78
CA GLU A 834 44.01 15.90 -12.04
C GLU A 834 44.02 14.41 -11.70
N THR A 835 45.16 13.75 -11.93
CA THR A 835 45.41 12.36 -11.55
C THR A 835 46.34 12.33 -10.35
N LEU A 836 45.94 11.65 -9.27
CA LEU A 836 46.73 11.55 -8.04
C LEU A 836 47.43 10.19 -7.90
N THR A 837 48.38 10.10 -6.97
CA THR A 837 49.01 8.83 -6.59
C THR A 837 48.31 8.24 -5.39
N ALA A 838 48.24 6.90 -5.29
CA ALA A 838 47.58 6.21 -4.16
C ALA A 838 48.04 6.74 -2.78
N GLN A 839 49.33 7.08 -2.67
CA GLN A 839 49.98 7.58 -1.45
C GLN A 839 49.52 9.00 -1.04
N THR A 840 49.01 9.80 -1.96
CA THR A 840 48.63 11.22 -1.72
C THR A 840 47.16 11.53 -2.00
N ALA A 841 46.45 10.61 -2.67
CA ALA A 841 45.10 10.80 -3.19
C ALA A 841 44.10 11.18 -2.10
N LEU A 842 44.03 10.40 -1.01
CA LEU A 842 43.05 10.62 0.07
C LEU A 842 43.31 11.95 0.80
N ASP A 843 44.55 12.24 1.18
CA ASP A 843 44.91 13.44 1.93
C ASP A 843 44.67 14.71 1.11
N LYS A 844 45.01 14.68 -0.18
CA LYS A 844 44.80 15.82 -1.08
C LYS A 844 43.32 16.03 -1.41
N LEU A 845 42.54 14.96 -1.57
CA LEU A 845 41.07 15.06 -1.68
C LEU A 845 40.45 15.70 -0.42
N LYS A 846 40.84 15.23 0.77
CA LYS A 846 40.42 15.84 2.05
C LYS A 846 40.91 17.29 2.16
N GLY A 847 42.08 17.62 1.59
CA GLY A 847 42.58 18.99 1.42
C GLY A 847 41.60 19.88 0.65
N TYR A 848 41.25 19.50 -0.58
CA TYR A 848 40.29 20.26 -1.40
C TYR A 848 38.94 20.46 -0.70
N VAL A 849 38.37 19.38 -0.15
CA VAL A 849 37.09 19.44 0.56
C VAL A 849 37.17 20.38 1.78
N ARG A 850 38.27 20.36 2.55
CA ARG A 850 38.49 21.25 3.69
C ARG A 850 38.57 22.73 3.29
N GLU A 851 39.11 23.02 2.11
CA GLU A 851 39.15 24.37 1.54
C GLU A 851 37.83 24.82 0.88
N GLY A 852 36.78 24.00 0.96
CA GLY A 852 35.49 24.22 0.30
C GLY A 852 35.52 23.98 -1.21
N ILE A 853 36.62 23.48 -1.78
CA ILE A 853 36.80 23.29 -3.22
C ILE A 853 35.98 22.08 -3.68
N LEU A 854 35.09 22.31 -4.63
CA LEU A 854 34.22 21.26 -5.17
C LEU A 854 34.99 20.36 -6.13
N THR A 855 34.87 19.05 -5.93
CA THR A 855 35.57 18.03 -6.73
C THR A 855 34.63 16.95 -7.21
N ILE A 856 34.79 16.52 -8.47
CA ILE A 856 34.12 15.34 -9.02
C ILE A 856 35.14 14.21 -9.08
N ALA A 857 34.88 13.07 -8.45
CA ALA A 857 35.67 11.86 -8.59
C ALA A 857 35.08 10.98 -9.69
N LEU A 858 35.95 10.40 -10.52
CA LEU A 858 35.59 9.29 -11.41
C LEU A 858 35.94 7.99 -10.69
N VAL A 859 35.01 7.04 -10.58
CA VAL A 859 35.21 5.79 -9.81
C VAL A 859 34.81 4.55 -10.61
N ASN A 860 35.45 3.41 -10.32
CA ASN A 860 35.00 2.11 -10.82
C ASN A 860 33.74 1.67 -10.06
N TYR A 861 32.56 1.89 -10.64
CA TYR A 861 31.30 1.68 -9.95
C TYR A 861 30.99 0.20 -9.68
N ALA A 862 31.61 -0.73 -10.42
CA ALA A 862 31.50 -2.16 -10.15
C ALA A 862 31.96 -2.56 -8.74
N LYS A 863 32.78 -1.74 -8.08
CA LYS A 863 33.21 -1.93 -6.69
C LYS A 863 32.19 -1.49 -5.64
N TRP A 864 31.24 -0.63 -6.01
CA TRP A 864 30.23 -0.04 -5.12
C TRP A 864 28.83 -0.57 -5.35
N ILE A 865 28.50 -0.96 -6.59
CA ILE A 865 27.14 -1.21 -7.05
C ILE A 865 26.32 -2.16 -6.17
N ASP A 866 26.94 -3.23 -5.66
CA ASP A 866 26.30 -4.23 -4.80
C ASP A 866 25.88 -3.69 -3.43
N ILE A 867 26.50 -2.58 -2.99
CA ILE A 867 26.16 -1.85 -1.76
C ILE A 867 25.29 -0.62 -2.09
N ALA A 868 25.62 0.10 -3.16
CA ALA A 868 25.03 1.39 -3.47
C ALA A 868 23.63 1.27 -4.11
N LYS A 869 23.51 0.47 -5.18
CA LYS A 869 22.24 0.32 -5.90
C LYS A 869 22.01 -1.16 -6.22
N PRO A 870 21.63 -1.93 -5.20
CA PRO A 870 21.54 -3.37 -5.31
C PRO A 870 20.50 -3.79 -6.38
N GLY A 871 20.86 -4.74 -7.25
CA GLY A 871 20.03 -5.17 -8.39
C GLY A 871 20.09 -4.29 -9.64
N PHE A 872 20.99 -3.29 -9.71
CA PHE A 872 21.21 -2.47 -10.91
C PHE A 872 22.53 -2.88 -11.60
N ASP A 873 22.49 -3.27 -12.87
CA ASP A 873 23.64 -3.90 -13.56
C ASP A 873 24.65 -2.90 -14.16
N TYR A 874 24.95 -1.82 -13.43
CA TYR A 874 25.91 -0.81 -13.88
C TYR A 874 27.29 -1.05 -13.26
N ARG A 875 28.19 -1.60 -14.08
CA ARG A 875 29.55 -2.04 -13.71
C ARG A 875 30.67 -1.18 -14.34
N ASP A 876 30.34 0.03 -14.82
CA ASP A 876 31.27 0.89 -15.57
C ASP A 876 31.81 2.06 -14.71
N SER A 877 32.59 2.97 -15.32
CA SER A 877 33.13 4.16 -14.65
C SER A 877 32.06 5.23 -14.44
N HIS A 878 31.95 5.76 -13.22
CA HIS A 878 30.88 6.69 -12.81
C HIS A 878 31.43 7.95 -12.17
N PHE A 879 30.76 9.09 -12.38
CA PHE A 879 31.10 10.36 -11.71
C PHE A 879 30.27 10.56 -10.44
N VAL A 880 30.92 10.97 -9.36
CA VAL A 880 30.28 11.44 -8.12
C VAL A 880 30.91 12.74 -7.64
N VAL A 881 30.13 13.63 -7.03
CA VAL A 881 30.69 14.84 -6.41
C VAL A 881 31.13 14.50 -4.99
N VAL A 882 32.38 14.77 -4.63
CA VAL A 882 32.83 14.60 -3.24
C VAL A 882 32.39 15.82 -2.43
N THR A 883 31.61 15.56 -1.38
CA THR A 883 30.88 16.58 -0.60
C THR A 883 31.29 16.64 0.86
N GLY A 884 32.19 15.78 1.31
CA GLY A 884 32.65 15.80 2.69
C GLY A 884 33.56 14.65 3.05
N PHE A 885 34.06 14.67 4.28
CA PHE A 885 34.77 13.58 4.92
C PHE A 885 34.66 13.65 6.43
N ASP A 886 34.97 12.55 7.10
CA ASP A 886 35.44 12.53 8.48
C ASP A 886 36.78 11.77 8.57
N GLU A 887 37.21 11.41 9.78
CA GLU A 887 38.42 10.60 9.99
C GLU A 887 38.41 9.30 9.17
N LYS A 888 37.27 8.59 9.15
CA LYS A 888 37.11 7.22 8.65
C LYS A 888 36.39 7.13 7.29
N ASN A 889 35.67 8.18 6.88
CA ASN A 889 34.75 8.15 5.76
C ASN A 889 34.93 9.32 4.77
N ILE A 890 34.42 9.11 3.55
CA ILE A 890 34.19 10.10 2.49
C ILE A 890 32.68 10.19 2.22
N PHE A 891 32.16 11.41 2.07
CA PHE A 891 30.75 11.67 1.75
C PHE A 891 30.63 12.12 0.29
N VAL A 892 29.76 11.48 -0.50
CA VAL A 892 29.55 11.79 -1.92
C VAL A 892 28.11 12.16 -2.23
N HIS A 893 27.93 12.94 -3.28
CA HIS A 893 26.67 13.08 -3.98
C HIS A 893 26.72 12.19 -5.22
N ASP A 894 25.94 11.13 -5.18
CA ASP A 894 25.85 10.14 -6.26
C ASP A 894 24.62 10.39 -7.14
N PRO A 895 24.78 10.68 -8.43
CA PRO A 895 23.66 10.94 -9.32
C PRO A 895 22.86 9.69 -9.73
N ILE A 896 23.36 8.47 -9.52
CA ILE A 896 22.77 7.23 -10.07
C ILE A 896 21.44 6.82 -9.41
N PHE A 897 21.20 7.34 -8.22
CA PHE A 897 19.99 7.10 -7.44
C PHE A 897 18.81 7.86 -8.04
N PRO A 898 17.58 7.30 -8.01
CA PRO A 898 16.39 7.99 -8.50
C PRO A 898 16.04 9.17 -7.58
N PRO A 899 15.31 10.20 -8.07
CA PRO A 899 15.05 11.43 -7.31
C PRO A 899 14.20 11.21 -6.05
N GLN A 900 13.42 10.12 -5.98
CA GLN A 900 12.57 9.82 -4.83
C GLN A 900 13.41 9.52 -3.57
N GLY A 901 13.34 10.43 -2.60
CA GLY A 901 13.94 10.28 -1.27
C GLY A 901 15.42 10.62 -1.16
N GLU A 902 15.97 11.37 -2.14
CA GLU A 902 17.36 11.91 -2.12
C GLU A 902 18.47 10.89 -1.77
N ARG A 903 18.29 9.58 -2.06
CA ARG A 903 19.17 8.51 -1.54
C ARG A 903 20.65 8.63 -1.90
N GLY A 904 20.98 9.34 -2.98
CA GLY A 904 22.38 9.59 -3.37
C GLY A 904 23.04 10.79 -2.68
N LYS A 905 22.32 11.52 -1.81
CA LYS A 905 22.78 12.74 -1.14
C LYS A 905 23.56 12.39 0.12
N TYR A 906 24.78 12.93 0.24
CA TYR A 906 25.77 12.61 1.27
C TYR A 906 25.95 11.10 1.52
N PHE A 907 25.89 10.27 0.46
CA PHE A 907 26.13 8.83 0.55
C PHE A 907 27.55 8.58 1.10
N VAL A 908 27.68 7.62 2.01
CA VAL A 908 28.90 7.45 2.81
C VAL A 908 29.68 6.20 2.40
N TRP A 909 30.96 6.40 2.16
CA TRP A 909 31.93 5.32 1.95
C TRP A 909 33.01 5.38 3.02
N THR A 910 33.45 4.23 3.53
CA THR A 910 34.69 4.19 4.32
C THR A 910 35.85 4.65 3.43
N ASN A 911 36.91 5.22 4.02
CA ASN A 911 38.12 5.63 3.28
C ASN A 911 38.63 4.48 2.40
N GLU A 912 38.66 3.27 2.93
CA GLU A 912 39.07 2.05 2.24
C GLU A 912 38.15 1.73 1.04
N LYS A 913 36.83 1.69 1.24
CA LYS A 913 35.88 1.33 0.17
C LYS A 913 35.78 2.41 -0.91
N PHE A 914 35.99 3.67 -0.54
CA PHE A 914 36.12 4.77 -1.49
C PHE A 914 37.39 4.63 -2.33
N MET A 915 38.54 4.40 -1.69
CA MET A 915 39.82 4.22 -2.35
C MET A 915 39.87 2.96 -3.22
N GLU A 916 39.16 1.89 -2.88
CA GLU A 916 39.05 0.68 -3.71
C GLU A 916 38.44 1.01 -5.09
N ALA A 917 37.31 1.72 -5.13
CA ALA A 917 36.64 2.08 -6.39
C ALA A 917 37.39 3.18 -7.15
N TRP A 918 37.87 4.21 -6.45
CA TRP A 918 38.58 5.34 -7.06
C TRP A 918 39.97 4.93 -7.59
N GLY A 919 40.61 3.95 -6.94
CA GLY A 919 41.92 3.42 -7.28
C GLY A 919 41.94 2.23 -8.26
N SER A 920 40.80 1.85 -8.86
CA SER A 920 40.70 0.66 -9.72
C SER A 920 40.01 0.90 -11.08
N LEU A 921 40.01 2.14 -11.57
CA LEU A 921 39.56 2.49 -12.92
C LEU A 921 40.38 1.82 -14.03
N ASN A 922 41.67 1.54 -13.80
CA ASN A 922 42.53 0.83 -14.73
C ASN A 922 42.10 -0.62 -15.00
N LEU A 923 41.19 -1.18 -14.18
CA LEU A 923 40.55 -2.47 -14.44
C LEU A 923 39.42 -2.39 -15.48
N LEU A 924 38.99 -1.17 -15.85
CA LEU A 924 37.98 -0.92 -16.88
C LEU A 924 38.69 -0.38 -18.15
N PRO A 925 38.83 -1.18 -19.23
CA PRO A 925 39.62 -0.80 -20.39
C PRO A 925 39.18 0.53 -21.03
N GLY A 926 40.10 1.49 -21.10
CA GLY A 926 39.88 2.80 -21.73
C GLY A 926 38.96 3.76 -20.97
N ARG A 927 38.63 3.49 -19.69
CA ARG A 927 37.67 4.31 -18.92
C ARG A 927 38.24 5.45 -18.08
N GLY A 928 39.55 5.47 -17.81
CA GLY A 928 40.21 6.58 -17.13
C GLY A 928 41.40 6.15 -16.28
N PRO A 929 42.21 7.10 -15.78
CA PRO A 929 43.31 6.79 -14.86
C PRO A 929 42.82 6.64 -13.42
N ASN A 930 43.51 5.84 -12.61
CA ASN A 930 43.24 5.70 -11.18
C ASN A 930 43.40 7.03 -10.44
N PHE A 931 42.61 7.24 -9.38
CA PHE A 931 42.64 8.44 -8.55
C PHE A 931 42.45 9.76 -9.31
N TYR A 932 41.59 9.73 -10.34
CA TYR A 932 41.25 10.92 -11.13
C TYR A 932 40.18 11.78 -10.47
N LEU A 933 40.40 13.10 -10.50
CA LEU A 933 39.46 14.14 -10.05
C LEU A 933 39.31 15.22 -11.12
N MET A 934 38.14 15.85 -11.13
CA MET A 934 37.97 17.19 -11.70
C MET A 934 37.82 18.19 -10.56
N VAL A 935 38.77 19.11 -10.46
CA VAL A 935 38.81 20.14 -9.41
C VAL A 935 38.18 21.43 -9.95
N SER A 936 37.18 21.96 -9.23
CA SER A 936 36.49 23.19 -9.63
C SER A 936 37.17 24.45 -9.10
N ASN A 937 37.11 25.53 -9.87
CA ASN A 937 37.39 26.87 -9.36
C ASN A 937 36.28 27.40 -8.42
N LYS A 938 35.12 26.73 -8.34
CA LYS A 938 34.02 27.09 -7.46
C LYS A 938 34.19 26.47 -6.07
N LYS A 939 33.87 27.26 -5.04
CA LYS A 939 33.82 26.83 -3.65
C LYS A 939 32.39 26.71 -3.13
N ALA A 940 32.21 25.87 -2.13
CA ALA A 940 31.02 25.75 -1.30
C ALA A 940 31.36 26.09 0.15
N SER A 941 30.38 26.61 0.89
CA SER A 941 30.53 26.80 2.34
C SER A 941 30.51 25.44 3.04
N PRO A 942 31.35 25.24 4.07
CA PRO A 942 31.14 24.17 5.02
C PRO A 942 29.77 24.31 5.68
N LEU A 943 29.07 23.18 5.83
CA LEU A 943 27.90 23.07 6.67
C LEU A 943 28.33 22.87 8.14
N PRO A 944 27.58 23.43 9.12
CA PRO A 944 27.79 23.18 10.53
C PRO A 944 27.52 21.72 10.93
#